data_AF-A0A0G4IMH7-F1
#
_entry.id   AF-A0A0G4IMH7-F1
#
_cell.length_a   1.000
_cell.length_b   1.000
_cell.length_c   1.000
_cell.angle_alpha   90.00
_cell.angle_beta   90.00
_cell.angle_gamma   90.00
#
_symmetry.space_group_name_H-M   'P 1'
#
loop_
_entity.id
_entity.type
_entity.pdbx_description
1 polymer ?
#
loop_
_entity_poly.entity_id
_entity_poly.type
_entity_poly.pdbx_seq_one_letter_code
_entity_poly.pdbx_strand_id
1 'polypeptide(L)'
;MAGSTVVPGAKAILDDDDLETNTLLDVDKGPAPPSGLRACLASRSGRLACVVAVVLALLFVNAQAGYHRQRPHNRYLAERCSEILAAPTATTESIRAPCQVDVHGISAIASLLRNTWIHMVGESMGRDVYHELRAQQYGQPSPASKTGDHSPQRYRAGSGMTTFTWAPFLSDIVTTPIPSGTGVLPRPDFMYIAAGLHDVLYRANSTDDNVALFASDLKRRQASGANEFGTVIVELPPWIDRDRMSDPKKSFGHFANDRIESFRKALSDRLRSDAVSALVLSPASGGPFDDQADGIHSTSKTRQSTERLLQIIYWAKYDQMKAPLSTPLFALALLMIPVIVAAVWAQINAMSIEGQRLNHAVFTEHGVQAMTAAAVLTVVMLCVYLADGPTGFIPVTHKVRSYTIFAVSYAILFVGAVLFVRRVPDSLAGKRAILNRCQTEEWKGMMQVGFIWYHLFDAASTYNLIRVFVSSYVWMTGFGNFIFFQSKQDFSALRIVKTLFRLNFLVVLICITIGREWMLYYICPLHSFFFLVTWIVARIDATANKVVDRALIKIGLSAVVLAVLYEVPGLFDALFGLAGSIFMLNGSMYEWRFRCRLDGYATCIGMACALLLPTVSSKLLELDDSQAKGRTRRLAIVGASLAVLGAWFFWVYPMDKFLYNAINPFTSWLPILAYLFLRNAIPALRNVYLPLFQFIGTITLETYLLQLHLYMTHDAKMLLDFLPGMVIPNFVLSTALYMMASYVTFKATASINDFLFSPKGALATVKKRIAPLAAALTVGVMVDSLLVATFSLAGHE
;
A
#
# COMPACT_ATOMS: atom_id res chain seq x y z
N MET A 1 -53.29 -3.61 -31.23
CA MET A 1 -53.25 -4.43 -30.00
C MET A 1 -51.82 -4.90 -29.78
N ALA A 2 -51.00 -4.10 -29.11
CA ALA A 2 -49.64 -4.46 -28.71
C ALA A 2 -49.49 -3.98 -27.26
N GLY A 3 -49.80 -4.88 -26.32
CA GLY A 3 -49.75 -4.58 -24.90
C GLY A 3 -48.31 -4.48 -24.42
N SER A 4 -47.89 -3.28 -24.03
CA SER A 4 -46.66 -3.03 -23.30
C SER A 4 -46.79 -3.63 -21.89
N THR A 5 -46.24 -4.82 -21.68
CA THR A 5 -46.09 -5.41 -20.35
C THR A 5 -44.93 -4.73 -19.62
N VAL A 6 -45.24 -3.62 -18.94
CA VAL A 6 -44.37 -3.07 -17.90
C VAL A 6 -44.33 -4.09 -16.76
N VAL A 7 -43.19 -4.77 -16.59
CA VAL A 7 -43.00 -5.83 -15.60
C VAL A 7 -42.98 -5.23 -14.18
N PRO A 8 -43.90 -5.60 -13.28
CA PRO A 8 -44.02 -5.03 -11.92
C PRO A 8 -42.85 -5.33 -10.97
N GLY A 9 -41.94 -6.25 -11.35
CA GLY A 9 -40.84 -6.72 -10.49
C GLY A 9 -39.64 -5.78 -10.36
N ALA A 10 -39.43 -4.84 -11.30
CA ALA A 10 -38.32 -3.89 -11.21
C ALA A 10 -38.55 -2.81 -10.13
N LYS A 11 -39.82 -2.51 -9.84
CA LYS A 11 -40.21 -1.45 -8.89
C LYS A 11 -39.90 -1.83 -7.43
N ALA A 12 -39.96 -3.11 -7.10
CA ALA A 12 -39.69 -3.61 -5.75
C ALA A 12 -38.23 -3.42 -5.29
N ILE A 13 -37.26 -3.42 -6.22
CA ILE A 13 -35.84 -3.12 -5.97
C ILE A 13 -35.61 -1.61 -5.81
N LEU A 14 -36.54 -0.78 -6.29
CA LEU A 14 -36.37 0.66 -6.50
C LEU A 14 -37.22 1.55 -5.59
N ASP A 15 -38.21 1.00 -4.89
CA ASP A 15 -39.09 1.72 -3.96
C ASP A 15 -38.46 1.96 -2.57
N ASP A 16 -37.18 1.62 -2.36
CA ASP A 16 -36.40 2.25 -1.30
C ASP A 16 -35.84 3.56 -1.85
N ASP A 17 -36.39 4.68 -1.37
CA ASP A 17 -35.94 6.06 -1.60
C ASP A 17 -34.50 6.36 -1.09
N ASP A 18 -33.68 5.34 -0.82
CA ASP A 18 -32.39 5.46 -0.11
C ASP A 18 -31.15 5.01 -0.91
N LEU A 19 -31.26 4.89 -2.24
CA LEU A 19 -30.07 4.84 -3.11
C LEU A 19 -29.41 6.21 -3.31
N GLU A 20 -30.09 7.24 -2.84
CA GLU A 20 -29.61 8.59 -2.61
C GLU A 20 -30.15 9.04 -1.25
N THR A 21 -29.32 9.65 -0.40
CA THR A 21 -29.62 10.25 0.91
C THR A 21 -29.32 9.39 2.16
N ASN A 22 -28.35 9.81 2.98
CA ASN A 22 -28.56 9.74 4.43
C ASN A 22 -29.43 10.94 4.83
N THR A 23 -30.71 10.94 4.45
CA THR A 23 -31.65 11.83 5.15
C THR A 23 -32.21 11.05 6.33
N LEU A 24 -31.67 11.39 7.51
CA LEU A 24 -32.42 11.34 8.76
C LEU A 24 -33.84 11.86 8.50
N LEU A 25 -34.83 10.97 8.62
CA LEU A 25 -35.98 11.10 9.50
C LEU A 25 -36.64 9.71 9.59
N ASP A 26 -36.77 9.22 10.84
CA ASP A 26 -37.35 7.94 11.30
C ASP A 26 -36.55 6.62 11.23
N VAL A 27 -35.22 6.68 11.39
CA VAL A 27 -34.41 5.50 11.75
C VAL A 27 -34.08 5.50 13.24
N ASP A 28 -35.06 5.17 14.07
CA ASP A 28 -34.83 4.82 15.50
C ASP A 28 -34.89 3.29 15.75
N LYS A 29 -34.86 2.47 14.69
CA LYS A 29 -34.87 1.00 14.81
C LYS A 29 -33.92 0.29 13.84
N GLY A 30 -32.64 0.67 13.87
CA GLY A 30 -31.57 -0.25 13.45
C GLY A 30 -31.42 -1.36 14.49
N PRO A 31 -31.03 -2.60 14.11
CA PRO A 31 -30.83 -3.64 15.09
C PRO A 31 -29.70 -3.24 16.04
N ALA A 32 -30.05 -3.05 17.31
CA ALA A 32 -29.08 -2.59 18.28
C ALA A 32 -27.97 -3.64 18.53
N PRO A 33 -26.80 -3.21 19.02
CA PRO A 33 -25.72 -4.10 19.40
C PRO A 33 -26.17 -5.09 20.52
N PRO A 34 -25.50 -6.25 20.64
CA PRO A 34 -25.76 -7.21 21.72
C PRO A 34 -25.74 -6.53 23.09
N SER A 35 -26.60 -7.00 23.99
CA SER A 35 -26.99 -6.35 25.26
C SER A 35 -25.85 -5.92 26.17
N GLY A 36 -24.68 -6.57 26.11
CA GLY A 36 -23.48 -6.16 26.83
C GLY A 36 -22.86 -4.83 26.36
N LEU A 37 -23.03 -4.47 25.08
CA LEU A 37 -22.51 -3.22 24.51
C LEU A 37 -23.44 -2.02 24.79
N ARG A 38 -24.73 -2.27 25.05
CA ARG A 38 -25.73 -1.21 25.31
C ARG A 38 -25.49 -0.52 26.66
N ALA A 39 -25.02 -1.24 27.67
CA ALA A 39 -24.81 -0.70 29.02
C ALA A 39 -23.62 0.28 29.11
N CYS A 40 -22.64 0.19 28.21
CA CYS A 40 -21.48 1.10 28.18
C CYS A 40 -21.73 2.35 27.29
N LEU A 41 -22.86 2.38 26.57
CA LEU A 41 -23.07 3.27 25.44
C LEU A 41 -24.33 4.17 25.57
N ALA A 42 -24.56 4.83 26.72
CA ALA A 42 -25.78 5.62 26.97
C ALA A 42 -25.73 7.18 26.93
N SER A 43 -24.59 7.89 26.93
CA SER A 43 -24.53 9.37 26.72
C SER A 43 -23.80 9.81 25.41
N ARG A 44 -24.49 10.48 24.48
CA ARG A 44 -24.02 10.77 23.09
C ARG A 44 -22.93 11.85 22.97
N SER A 45 -22.73 12.70 23.97
CA SER A 45 -21.75 13.81 23.95
C SER A 45 -20.52 13.57 24.85
N GLY A 46 -20.68 12.85 25.97
CA GLY A 46 -19.57 12.56 26.89
C GLY A 46 -18.60 11.46 26.44
N ARG A 47 -19.03 10.57 25.53
CA ARG A 47 -18.23 9.40 25.11
C ARG A 47 -17.13 9.73 24.10
N LEU A 48 -17.33 10.71 23.23
CA LEU A 48 -16.28 11.18 22.32
C LEU A 48 -15.15 11.87 23.12
N ALA A 49 -15.50 12.66 24.14
CA ALA A 49 -14.55 13.29 25.04
C ALA A 49 -13.74 12.29 25.88
N CYS A 50 -14.39 11.25 26.43
CA CYS A 50 -13.69 10.17 27.14
C CYS A 50 -12.77 9.36 26.23
N VAL A 51 -13.19 9.05 25.00
CA VAL A 51 -12.37 8.31 24.03
C VAL A 51 -11.18 9.13 23.58
N VAL A 52 -11.37 10.41 23.28
CA VAL A 52 -10.28 11.36 22.96
C VAL A 52 -9.35 11.51 24.15
N ALA A 53 -9.86 11.60 25.38
CA ALA A 53 -9.05 11.67 26.60
C ALA A 53 -8.27 10.38 26.87
N VAL A 54 -8.84 9.20 26.63
CA VAL A 54 -8.15 7.90 26.79
C VAL A 54 -7.07 7.70 25.73
N VAL A 55 -7.35 8.07 24.47
CA VAL A 55 -6.35 8.04 23.38
C VAL A 55 -5.23 9.03 23.66
N LEU A 56 -5.55 10.27 24.07
CA LEU A 56 -4.55 11.27 24.45
C LEU A 56 -3.76 10.87 25.70
N ALA A 57 -4.39 10.23 26.70
CA ALA A 57 -3.71 9.74 27.90
C ALA A 57 -2.78 8.55 27.60
N LEU A 58 -3.20 7.61 26.74
CA LEU A 58 -2.35 6.49 26.30
C LEU A 58 -1.17 6.99 25.43
N LEU A 59 -1.39 8.03 24.63
CA LEU A 59 -0.31 8.71 23.90
C LEU A 59 0.66 9.41 24.88
N PHE A 60 0.15 10.08 25.92
CA PHE A 60 0.99 10.79 26.92
C PHE A 60 1.82 9.84 27.80
N VAL A 61 1.31 8.66 28.15
CA VAL A 61 2.01 7.68 29.00
C VAL A 61 3.24 7.08 28.29
N ASN A 62 3.25 6.97 26.95
CA ASN A 62 4.40 6.48 26.19
C ASN A 62 5.44 7.57 25.84
N ALA A 63 5.11 8.86 26.01
CA ALA A 63 5.96 9.98 25.64
C ALA A 63 7.26 10.10 26.46
N GLN A 64 7.30 9.54 27.68
CA GLN A 64 8.50 9.63 28.53
C GLN A 64 9.55 8.52 28.28
N ALA A 65 9.23 7.46 27.53
CA ALA A 65 10.14 6.32 27.38
C ALA A 65 10.87 6.25 26.01
N GLY A 66 10.34 6.89 24.96
CA GLY A 66 10.77 6.63 23.58
C GLY A 66 11.85 7.56 22.99
N TYR A 67 12.03 8.78 23.52
CA TYR A 67 12.76 9.83 22.80
C TYR A 67 14.30 9.65 22.77
N HIS A 68 14.87 8.90 23.72
CA HIS A 68 16.33 8.76 23.84
C HIS A 68 16.95 7.54 23.10
N ARG A 69 16.19 6.74 22.34
CA ARG A 69 16.69 5.48 21.73
C ARG A 69 16.69 5.38 20.20
N GLN A 70 16.23 6.38 19.45
CA GLN A 70 15.98 6.18 18.01
C GLN A 70 17.20 6.35 17.08
N ARG A 71 18.19 7.21 17.40
CA ARG A 71 19.42 7.31 16.58
C ARG A 71 20.28 6.04 16.51
N PRO A 72 20.43 5.24 17.58
CA PRO A 72 21.18 3.98 17.49
C PRO A 72 20.40 2.83 16.80
N HIS A 73 19.10 2.99 16.51
CA HIS A 73 18.27 1.86 16.03
C HIS A 73 18.44 1.56 14.53
N ASN A 74 18.62 2.58 13.67
CA ASN A 74 18.81 2.38 12.22
C ASN A 74 20.19 1.83 11.87
N ARG A 75 21.22 2.22 12.62
CA ARG A 75 22.56 1.64 12.52
C ARG A 75 22.56 0.19 12.98
N TYR A 76 21.88 -0.09 14.10
CA TYR A 76 21.68 -1.45 14.58
C TYR A 76 20.86 -2.32 13.62
N LEU A 77 19.85 -1.76 12.93
CA LEU A 77 19.08 -2.50 11.91
C LEU A 77 19.92 -2.80 10.67
N ALA A 78 20.71 -1.84 10.19
CA ALA A 78 21.63 -2.04 9.06
C ALA A 78 22.73 -3.06 9.41
N GLU A 79 23.32 -2.99 10.61
CA GLU A 79 24.29 -3.96 11.12
C GLU A 79 23.64 -5.36 11.23
N ARG A 80 22.47 -5.47 11.86
CA ARG A 80 21.75 -6.74 12.03
C ARG A 80 21.28 -7.35 10.71
N CYS A 81 20.80 -6.53 9.78
CA CYS A 81 20.44 -6.98 8.44
C CYS A 81 21.66 -7.38 7.61
N SER A 82 22.79 -6.71 7.79
CA SER A 82 24.05 -7.07 7.12
C SER A 82 24.60 -8.40 7.63
N GLU A 83 24.49 -8.69 8.92
CA GLU A 83 24.87 -9.96 9.55
C GLU A 83 23.95 -11.11 9.10
N ILE A 84 22.63 -10.86 9.07
CA ILE A 84 21.60 -11.80 8.60
C ILE A 84 21.80 -12.19 7.12
N LEU A 85 22.14 -11.21 6.28
CA LEU A 85 22.39 -11.45 4.85
C LEU A 85 23.75 -12.12 4.58
N ALA A 86 24.67 -12.10 5.56
CA ALA A 86 26.03 -12.64 5.42
C ALA A 86 26.25 -14.01 6.11
N ALA A 87 25.25 -14.55 6.82
CA ALA A 87 25.37 -15.85 7.46
C ALA A 87 25.39 -16.98 6.38
N PRO A 88 26.46 -17.81 6.33
CA PRO A 88 26.58 -18.89 5.34
C PRO A 88 25.66 -20.08 5.62
N THR A 89 25.13 -20.20 6.85
CA THR A 89 24.33 -21.33 7.34
C THR A 89 22.88 -20.96 7.72
N ALA A 90 22.39 -19.77 7.37
CA ALA A 90 20.97 -19.44 7.54
C ALA A 90 20.15 -20.17 6.46
N THR A 91 19.88 -21.46 6.69
CA THR A 91 19.19 -22.40 5.78
C THR A 91 17.69 -22.14 5.64
N THR A 92 17.16 -20.99 6.08
CA THR A 92 15.75 -20.66 5.92
C THR A 92 15.57 -19.24 5.38
N GLU A 93 14.91 -19.14 4.23
CA GLU A 93 14.41 -17.90 3.60
C GLU A 93 13.72 -16.95 4.61
N SER A 94 13.14 -17.50 5.69
CA SER A 94 12.49 -16.77 6.77
C SER A 94 13.40 -15.81 7.55
N ILE A 95 14.72 -16.06 7.60
CA ILE A 95 15.66 -15.21 8.34
C ILE A 95 16.13 -14.03 7.49
N ARG A 96 16.23 -14.17 6.15
CA ARG A 96 16.67 -13.11 5.22
C ARG A 96 15.54 -12.16 4.78
N ALA A 97 14.29 -12.66 4.74
CA ALA A 97 13.12 -11.90 4.32
C ALA A 97 12.90 -10.51 4.98
N PRO A 98 13.22 -10.27 6.27
CA PRO A 98 12.99 -8.97 6.91
C PRO A 98 13.86 -7.82 6.37
N CYS A 99 14.98 -8.17 5.72
CA CYS A 99 15.99 -7.21 5.27
C CYS A 99 16.04 -7.05 3.75
N GLN A 100 15.43 -7.98 3.01
CA GLN A 100 15.33 -7.91 1.56
C GLN A 100 14.32 -6.84 1.14
N VAL A 101 14.82 -5.82 0.47
CA VAL A 101 14.01 -4.83 -0.24
C VAL A 101 14.23 -5.07 -1.73
N ASP A 102 13.13 -5.19 -2.46
CA ASP A 102 13.11 -5.42 -3.91
C ASP A 102 13.49 -4.10 -4.63
N VAL A 103 14.78 -3.73 -4.58
CA VAL A 103 15.32 -2.55 -5.30
C VAL A 103 15.72 -3.00 -6.70
N HIS A 104 14.73 -3.42 -7.50
CA HIS A 104 14.96 -3.85 -8.88
C HIS A 104 14.34 -2.88 -9.87
N GLY A 105 15.07 -2.63 -10.96
CA GLY A 105 14.66 -1.74 -12.03
C GLY A 105 15.38 -0.41 -12.03
N ILE A 106 15.72 0.04 -13.23
CA ILE A 106 16.50 1.26 -13.51
C ILE A 106 15.93 2.49 -12.79
N SER A 107 14.60 2.65 -12.82
CA SER A 107 13.92 3.80 -12.19
C SER A 107 14.00 3.78 -10.66
N ALA A 108 13.88 2.61 -10.04
CA ALA A 108 13.97 2.47 -8.59
C ALA A 108 15.38 2.77 -8.08
N ILE A 109 16.39 2.24 -8.77
CA ILE A 109 17.81 2.46 -8.46
C ILE A 109 18.19 3.93 -8.69
N ALA A 110 17.76 4.54 -9.80
CA ALA A 110 18.01 5.94 -10.09
C ALA A 110 17.33 6.88 -9.07
N SER A 111 16.13 6.54 -8.62
CA SER A 111 15.42 7.28 -7.58
C SER A 111 16.14 7.20 -6.24
N LEU A 112 16.55 5.99 -5.83
CA LEU A 112 17.28 5.75 -4.59
C LEU A 112 18.59 6.55 -4.54
N LEU A 113 19.32 6.60 -5.65
CA LEU A 113 20.65 7.21 -5.76
C LEU A 113 20.63 8.70 -6.12
N ARG A 114 19.45 9.30 -6.21
CA ARG A 114 19.28 10.74 -6.43
C ARG A 114 19.89 11.55 -5.28
N ASN A 115 20.65 12.60 -5.62
CA ASN A 115 21.37 13.46 -4.66
C ASN A 115 22.27 12.65 -3.71
N THR A 116 22.84 11.55 -4.19
CA THR A 116 23.71 10.70 -3.36
C THR A 116 25.04 10.51 -4.04
N TRP A 117 26.11 10.72 -3.29
CA TRP A 117 27.46 10.40 -3.72
C TRP A 117 27.98 9.14 -3.03
N ILE A 118 28.22 8.09 -3.83
CA ILE A 118 28.93 6.88 -3.40
C ILE A 118 30.38 6.95 -3.88
N HIS A 119 31.31 6.93 -2.93
CA HIS A 119 32.74 6.79 -3.21
C HIS A 119 33.20 5.36 -2.94
N MET A 120 33.55 4.64 -3.99
CA MET A 120 34.08 3.28 -3.93
C MET A 120 35.61 3.34 -4.00
N VAL A 121 36.28 2.64 -3.10
CA VAL A 121 37.74 2.60 -3.06
C VAL A 121 38.20 1.19 -2.75
N GLY A 122 39.21 0.70 -3.46
CA GLY A 122 39.77 -0.61 -3.19
C GLY A 122 40.37 -1.31 -4.40
N GLU A 123 40.28 -2.64 -4.38
CA GLU A 123 40.85 -3.53 -5.40
C GLU A 123 39.82 -3.93 -6.47
N SER A 124 40.11 -5.00 -7.22
CA SER A 124 39.22 -5.49 -8.29
C SER A 124 37.79 -5.77 -7.83
N MET A 125 37.59 -6.23 -6.60
CA MET A 125 36.25 -6.41 -6.02
C MET A 125 35.43 -5.11 -6.01
N GLY A 126 36.02 -4.01 -5.52
CA GLY A 126 35.34 -2.72 -5.48
C GLY A 126 35.06 -2.16 -6.87
N ARG A 127 35.99 -2.38 -7.81
CA ARG A 127 35.83 -2.00 -9.22
C ARG A 127 34.68 -2.76 -9.89
N ASP A 128 34.57 -4.06 -9.63
CA ASP A 128 33.55 -4.88 -10.26
C ASP A 128 32.14 -4.51 -9.74
N VAL A 129 32.00 -4.22 -8.43
CA VAL A 129 30.76 -3.67 -7.85
C VAL A 129 30.42 -2.29 -8.41
N TYR A 130 31.42 -1.44 -8.66
CA TYR A 130 31.22 -0.15 -9.34
C TYR A 130 30.63 -0.33 -10.74
N HIS A 131 31.19 -1.24 -11.55
CA HIS A 131 30.70 -1.49 -12.91
C HIS A 131 29.31 -2.12 -12.92
N GLU A 132 29.04 -3.04 -12.00
CA GLU A 132 27.73 -3.68 -11.88
C GLU A 132 26.65 -2.68 -11.44
N LEU A 133 26.93 -1.83 -10.46
CA LEU A 133 26.01 -0.77 -10.03
C LEU A 133 25.67 0.17 -11.20
N ARG A 134 26.67 0.55 -11.99
CA ARG A 134 26.49 1.38 -13.20
C ARG A 134 25.63 0.66 -14.25
N ALA A 135 25.83 -0.64 -14.46
CA ALA A 135 25.08 -1.44 -15.40
C ALA A 135 23.58 -1.48 -15.03
N GLN A 136 23.29 -1.74 -13.76
CA GLN A 136 21.93 -1.78 -13.22
C GLN A 136 21.24 -0.41 -13.25
N GLN A 137 21.99 0.69 -13.14
CA GLN A 137 21.47 2.07 -13.28
C GLN A 137 21.05 2.44 -14.72
N TYR A 138 21.51 1.74 -15.76
CA TYR A 138 21.24 2.12 -17.17
C TYR A 138 20.60 1.02 -18.01
N GLY A 139 20.39 -0.19 -17.46
CA GLY A 139 19.89 -1.33 -18.22
C GLY A 139 20.85 -1.78 -19.32
N GLN A 140 22.13 -1.44 -19.18
CA GLN A 140 23.19 -1.85 -20.09
C GLN A 140 23.80 -3.15 -19.57
N PRO A 141 24.26 -4.07 -20.44
CA PRO A 141 25.08 -5.19 -19.99
C PRO A 141 26.29 -4.65 -19.23
N SER A 142 26.60 -5.26 -18.09
CA SER A 142 27.80 -4.93 -17.29
C SER A 142 28.98 -4.88 -18.25
N PRO A 143 29.67 -3.73 -18.41
CA PRO A 143 30.81 -3.70 -19.30
C PRO A 143 31.77 -4.73 -18.75
N ALA A 144 32.00 -5.81 -19.51
CA ALA A 144 32.98 -6.82 -19.15
C ALA A 144 34.22 -6.05 -18.71
N SER A 145 34.63 -6.21 -17.44
CA SER A 145 35.67 -5.40 -16.84
C SER A 145 36.78 -5.29 -17.87
N LYS A 146 37.12 -4.10 -18.35
CA LYS A 146 38.38 -3.98 -19.10
C LYS A 146 39.43 -4.29 -18.07
N THR A 147 39.89 -5.54 -18.08
CA THR A 147 40.89 -6.06 -17.17
C THR A 147 42.10 -5.16 -17.31
N GLY A 148 42.37 -4.35 -16.27
CA GLY A 148 43.53 -3.46 -16.22
C GLY A 148 43.28 -1.95 -16.26
N ASP A 149 42.03 -1.46 -16.33
CA ASP A 149 41.79 -0.02 -16.12
C ASP A 149 41.80 0.31 -14.61
N HIS A 150 42.91 0.86 -14.14
CA HIS A 150 43.13 1.29 -12.76
C HIS A 150 43.03 2.81 -12.60
N SER A 151 42.59 3.52 -13.65
CA SER A 151 42.44 4.97 -13.58
C SER A 151 41.28 5.36 -12.63
N PRO A 152 41.37 6.50 -11.94
CA PRO A 152 40.24 7.02 -11.17
C PRO A 152 39.02 7.22 -12.07
N GLN A 153 37.88 6.64 -11.72
CA GLN A 153 36.66 6.71 -12.50
C GLN A 153 35.60 7.56 -11.78
N ARG A 154 34.92 8.42 -12.55
CA ARG A 154 33.83 9.26 -12.05
C ARG A 154 32.63 9.11 -12.97
N TYR A 155 31.48 8.84 -12.37
CA TYR A 155 30.22 8.68 -13.06
C TYR A 155 29.12 9.50 -12.41
N ARG A 156 28.29 10.15 -13.23
CA ARG A 156 27.16 10.96 -12.77
C ARG A 156 25.89 10.45 -13.44
N ALA A 157 24.88 10.14 -12.62
CA ALA A 157 23.57 9.69 -13.06
C ALA A 157 22.51 10.63 -12.50
N GLY A 158 22.00 11.53 -13.34
CA GLY A 158 21.13 12.64 -12.88
C GLY A 158 21.86 13.52 -11.86
N SER A 159 21.30 13.63 -10.65
CA SER A 159 21.90 14.35 -9.52
C SER A 159 22.71 13.47 -8.57
N GLY A 160 22.78 12.16 -8.82
CA GLY A 160 23.63 11.22 -8.07
C GLY A 160 25.03 11.10 -8.69
N MET A 161 26.01 10.71 -7.88
CA MET A 161 27.39 10.52 -8.30
C MET A 161 27.97 9.21 -7.74
N THR A 162 28.68 8.48 -8.59
CA THR A 162 29.42 7.28 -8.18
C THR A 162 30.85 7.41 -8.68
N THR A 163 31.81 7.24 -7.79
CA THR A 163 33.24 7.35 -8.10
C THR A 163 33.96 6.10 -7.65
N PHE A 164 34.97 5.67 -8.41
CA PHE A 164 35.86 4.57 -8.05
C PHE A 164 37.32 5.05 -8.06
N THR A 165 38.06 4.73 -6.99
CA THR A 165 39.51 4.92 -6.93
C THR A 165 40.21 3.60 -6.67
N TRP A 166 41.20 3.27 -7.51
CA TRP A 166 42.05 2.10 -7.35
C TRP A 166 43.02 2.30 -6.18
N ALA A 167 42.85 1.52 -5.12
CA ALA A 167 43.71 1.50 -3.94
C ALA A 167 43.72 0.05 -3.39
N PRO A 168 44.52 -0.85 -4.00
CA PRO A 168 44.39 -2.29 -3.77
C PRO A 168 44.83 -2.73 -2.37
N PHE A 169 45.73 -1.98 -1.73
CA PHE A 169 46.19 -2.26 -0.37
C PHE A 169 45.52 -1.33 0.64
N LEU A 170 45.30 -1.80 1.87
CA LEU A 170 44.77 -0.97 2.96
C LEU A 170 45.63 0.29 3.21
N SER A 171 46.95 0.19 3.07
CA SER A 171 47.88 1.32 3.17
C SER A 171 47.69 2.38 2.09
N ASP A 172 47.23 1.96 0.91
CA ASP A 172 47.01 2.87 -0.22
C ASP A 172 45.76 3.71 0.06
N ILE A 173 44.74 3.14 0.69
CA ILE A 173 43.52 3.86 1.08
C ILE A 173 43.84 5.00 2.07
N VAL A 174 44.77 4.76 3.00
CA VAL A 174 45.23 5.77 3.96
C VAL A 174 45.87 6.98 3.26
N THR A 175 46.56 6.76 2.15
CA THR A 175 47.29 7.82 1.43
C THR A 175 46.51 8.40 0.26
N THR A 176 45.45 7.72 -0.19
CA THR A 176 44.64 8.14 -1.32
C THR A 176 43.68 9.25 -0.91
N PRO A 177 43.73 10.43 -1.57
CA PRO A 177 42.80 11.51 -1.29
C PRO A 177 41.41 11.19 -1.87
N ILE A 178 40.38 11.63 -1.15
CA ILE A 178 39.00 11.56 -1.66
C ILE A 178 38.88 12.56 -2.82
N PRO A 179 38.35 12.17 -3.99
CA PRO A 179 38.19 13.07 -5.12
C PRO A 179 37.38 14.30 -4.74
N SER A 180 37.71 15.49 -5.24
CA SER A 180 36.95 16.70 -4.92
C SER A 180 35.49 16.58 -5.37
N GLY A 181 34.57 16.98 -4.48
CA GLY A 181 33.14 17.00 -4.75
C GLY A 181 32.72 18.06 -5.78
N THR A 182 31.41 18.23 -5.93
CA THR A 182 30.83 19.31 -6.74
C THR A 182 29.96 20.19 -5.86
N GLY A 183 29.62 21.42 -6.25
CA GLY A 183 28.85 22.34 -5.40
C GLY A 183 27.54 21.79 -4.82
N VAL A 184 26.93 20.79 -5.49
CA VAL A 184 25.70 20.10 -5.03
C VAL A 184 26.00 18.85 -4.18
N LEU A 185 27.19 18.26 -4.31
CA LEU A 185 27.65 17.06 -3.60
C LEU A 185 29.09 17.31 -3.12
N PRO A 186 29.28 18.06 -2.01
CA PRO A 186 30.60 18.50 -1.57
C PRO A 186 31.46 17.37 -1.01
N ARG A 187 30.84 16.28 -0.54
CA ARG A 187 31.49 15.11 0.08
C ARG A 187 30.72 13.81 -0.21
N PRO A 188 31.34 12.62 -0.11
CA PRO A 188 30.65 11.35 -0.27
C PRO A 188 29.65 11.11 0.88
N ASP A 189 28.43 10.70 0.55
CA ASP A 189 27.44 10.25 1.53
C ASP A 189 27.73 8.82 2.00
N PHE A 190 28.26 7.99 1.09
CA PHE A 190 28.66 6.62 1.37
C PHE A 190 30.10 6.38 0.90
N MET A 191 30.93 5.83 1.76
CA MET A 191 32.28 5.36 1.44
C MET A 191 32.28 3.83 1.47
N TYR A 192 32.39 3.21 0.30
CA TYR A 192 32.39 1.75 0.14
C TYR A 192 33.82 1.27 -0.10
N ILE A 193 34.35 0.51 0.85
CA ILE A 193 35.74 0.06 0.91
C ILE A 193 35.76 -1.44 0.66
N ALA A 194 36.43 -1.86 -0.41
CA ALA A 194 36.52 -3.24 -0.83
C ALA A 194 38.00 -3.56 -1.15
N ALA A 195 38.78 -3.85 -0.10
CA ALA A 195 40.22 -4.07 -0.19
C ALA A 195 40.69 -5.11 0.85
N GLY A 196 41.93 -5.56 0.70
CA GLY A 196 42.59 -6.46 1.65
C GLY A 196 42.87 -7.85 1.09
N LEU A 197 42.27 -8.25 -0.04
CA LEU A 197 42.72 -9.48 -0.70
C LEU A 197 44.17 -9.27 -1.19
N HIS A 198 44.50 -8.18 -1.87
CA HIS A 198 45.89 -7.89 -2.27
C HIS A 198 46.88 -7.84 -1.10
N ASP A 199 46.49 -7.35 0.08
CA ASP A 199 47.34 -7.41 1.29
C ASP A 199 47.69 -8.85 1.65
N VAL A 200 46.70 -9.75 1.67
CA VAL A 200 46.90 -11.18 1.95
C VAL A 200 47.74 -11.85 0.86
N LEU A 201 47.49 -11.51 -0.40
CA LEU A 201 48.11 -12.16 -1.56
C LEU A 201 49.55 -11.71 -1.83
N TYR A 202 49.84 -10.42 -1.65
CA TYR A 202 51.10 -9.80 -2.11
C TYR A 202 51.90 -9.09 -1.01
N ARG A 203 51.29 -8.79 0.15
CA ARG A 203 51.95 -8.11 1.30
C ARG A 203 51.77 -8.87 2.61
N ALA A 204 51.79 -10.20 2.50
CA ALA A 204 51.58 -11.17 3.58
C ALA A 204 52.30 -10.89 4.92
N ASN A 205 53.48 -10.24 4.90
CA ASN A 205 54.30 -9.98 6.08
C ASN A 205 54.01 -8.62 6.74
N SER A 206 53.22 -7.76 6.11
CA SER A 206 52.89 -6.40 6.59
C SER A 206 51.39 -6.24 6.86
N THR A 207 50.65 -7.33 6.81
CA THR A 207 49.19 -7.36 6.90
C THR A 207 48.67 -6.74 8.21
N ASP A 208 49.25 -7.11 9.35
CA ASP A 208 48.81 -6.63 10.67
C ASP A 208 49.09 -5.13 10.84
N ASP A 209 50.26 -4.67 10.38
CA ASP A 209 50.64 -3.26 10.38
C ASP A 209 49.70 -2.44 9.48
N ASN A 210 49.35 -2.95 8.30
CA ASN A 210 48.43 -2.30 7.38
C ASN A 210 47.00 -2.21 7.95
N VAL A 211 46.52 -3.25 8.64
CA VAL A 211 45.23 -3.25 9.34
C VAL A 211 45.22 -2.19 10.45
N ALA A 212 46.27 -2.14 11.28
CA ALA A 212 46.38 -1.16 12.37
C ALA A 212 46.45 0.28 11.84
N LEU A 213 47.25 0.51 10.79
CA LEU A 213 47.38 1.79 10.11
C LEU A 213 46.03 2.26 9.55
N PHE A 214 45.33 1.39 8.83
CA PHE A 214 44.04 1.68 8.22
C PHE A 214 42.95 2.00 9.26
N ALA A 215 42.80 1.18 10.30
CA ALA A 215 41.81 1.42 11.36
C ALA A 215 42.08 2.75 12.09
N SER A 216 43.36 3.05 12.38
CA SER A 216 43.76 4.28 13.04
C SER A 216 43.51 5.52 12.18
N ASP A 217 43.78 5.45 10.87
CA ASP A 217 43.50 6.53 9.94
C ASP A 217 41.99 6.79 9.78
N LEU A 218 41.20 5.73 9.61
CA LEU A 218 39.75 5.85 9.48
C LEU A 218 39.13 6.47 10.75
N LYS A 219 39.59 6.06 11.93
CA LYS A 219 39.22 6.69 13.21
C LYS A 219 39.59 8.17 13.25
N ARG A 220 40.80 8.52 12.83
CA ARG A 220 41.29 9.90 12.80
C ARG A 220 40.43 10.77 11.88
N ARG A 221 40.14 10.32 10.66
CA ARG A 221 39.30 11.03 9.70
C ARG A 221 37.88 11.21 10.21
N GLN A 222 37.33 10.20 10.90
CA GLN A 222 36.01 10.31 11.55
C GLN A 222 36.01 11.27 12.76
N ALA A 223 37.11 11.32 13.53
CA ALA A 223 37.26 12.19 14.69
C ALA A 223 37.61 13.66 14.33
N SER A 224 38.13 13.89 13.13
CA SER A 224 38.64 15.20 12.68
C SER A 224 37.59 16.31 12.62
N GLY A 225 36.29 16.00 12.74
CA GLY A 225 35.20 16.97 12.62
C GLY A 225 35.03 17.57 11.21
N ALA A 226 35.94 17.29 10.28
CA ALA A 226 35.97 17.79 8.91
C ALA A 226 34.86 17.19 8.02
N ASN A 227 34.06 16.27 8.56
CA ASN A 227 32.90 15.67 7.90
C ASN A 227 33.26 15.10 6.51
N GLU A 228 34.47 14.57 6.32
CA GLU A 228 35.04 14.22 5.00
C GLU A 228 34.17 13.25 4.19
N PHE A 229 33.36 12.42 4.85
CA PHE A 229 32.44 11.46 4.27
C PHE A 229 31.34 11.08 5.26
N GLY A 230 30.25 10.49 4.77
CA GLY A 230 29.14 9.95 5.55
C GLY A 230 29.38 8.52 6.04
N THR A 231 28.46 7.61 5.72
CA THR A 231 28.49 6.22 6.19
C THR A 231 29.63 5.43 5.54
N VAL A 232 30.46 4.78 6.36
CA VAL A 232 31.54 3.90 5.89
C VAL A 232 31.08 2.45 5.88
N ILE A 233 31.31 1.78 4.75
CA ILE A 233 30.98 0.37 4.52
C ILE A 233 32.28 -0.34 4.15
N VAL A 234 32.67 -1.38 4.89
CA VAL A 234 33.89 -2.16 4.64
C VAL A 234 33.47 -3.57 4.26
N GLU A 235 33.71 -3.99 3.02
CA GLU A 235 33.45 -5.35 2.56
C GLU A 235 34.71 -6.22 2.70
N LEU A 236 34.58 -7.29 3.47
CA LEU A 236 35.66 -8.23 3.72
C LEU A 236 35.94 -9.11 2.49
N PRO A 237 37.22 -9.45 2.20
CA PRO A 237 37.60 -10.18 1.00
C PRO A 237 36.99 -11.59 0.99
N PRO A 238 36.48 -12.13 -0.14
CA PRO A 238 35.90 -13.47 -0.23
C PRO A 238 36.96 -14.57 -0.23
N TRP A 239 36.53 -15.84 -0.18
CA TRP A 239 37.44 -16.95 -0.45
C TRP A 239 37.77 -17.05 -1.93
N ILE A 240 38.92 -17.65 -2.19
CA ILE A 240 39.45 -17.92 -3.52
C ILE A 240 39.32 -19.41 -3.85
N ASP A 241 39.14 -19.72 -5.13
CA ASP A 241 39.23 -21.09 -5.65
C ASP A 241 40.65 -21.33 -6.18
N ARG A 242 41.48 -21.98 -5.36
CA ARG A 242 42.89 -22.23 -5.67
C ARG A 242 43.03 -23.21 -6.85
N ASP A 243 42.10 -24.13 -7.05
CA ASP A 243 42.20 -25.16 -8.07
C ASP A 243 42.03 -24.58 -9.48
N ARG A 244 41.29 -23.47 -9.59
CA ARG A 244 41.06 -22.72 -10.82
C ARG A 244 42.12 -21.63 -11.11
N MET A 245 43.09 -21.44 -10.22
CA MET A 245 44.18 -20.50 -10.46
C MET A 245 45.21 -21.02 -11.46
N SER A 246 45.89 -20.10 -12.16
CA SER A 246 47.05 -20.39 -13.00
C SER A 246 48.22 -20.93 -12.17
N ASP A 247 49.04 -21.83 -12.73
CA ASP A 247 50.19 -22.46 -12.04
C ASP A 247 51.18 -21.47 -11.39
N PRO A 248 51.53 -20.32 -12.01
CA PRO A 248 52.37 -19.32 -11.35
C PRO A 248 51.73 -18.72 -10.09
N LYS A 249 50.40 -18.59 -10.05
CA LYS A 249 49.67 -18.13 -8.86
C LYS A 249 49.62 -19.25 -7.81
N LYS A 250 49.42 -20.50 -8.21
CA LYS A 250 49.43 -21.67 -7.31
C LYS A 250 50.76 -21.89 -6.58
N SER A 251 51.88 -21.43 -7.17
CA SER A 251 53.22 -21.57 -6.58
C SER A 251 53.52 -20.59 -5.45
N PHE A 252 52.76 -19.50 -5.27
CA PHE A 252 52.93 -18.68 -4.07
C PHE A 252 52.14 -19.32 -2.92
N GLY A 253 52.86 -19.89 -1.94
CA GLY A 253 52.26 -20.64 -0.82
C GLY A 253 51.35 -19.83 0.13
N HIS A 254 51.17 -18.52 -0.12
CA HIS A 254 50.33 -17.64 0.68
C HIS A 254 48.91 -17.44 0.11
N PHE A 255 48.59 -17.98 -1.08
CA PHE A 255 47.23 -18.01 -1.64
C PHE A 255 46.37 -19.08 -0.95
N ALA A 256 46.01 -18.83 0.30
CA ALA A 256 45.28 -19.78 1.11
C ALA A 256 44.14 -19.12 1.91
N ASN A 257 42.99 -19.80 1.96
CA ASN A 257 41.75 -19.28 2.55
C ASN A 257 41.84 -19.12 4.08
N ASP A 258 42.75 -19.85 4.74
CA ASP A 258 43.08 -19.70 6.17
C ASP A 258 43.70 -18.33 6.48
N ARG A 259 44.57 -17.82 5.60
CA ARG A 259 45.17 -16.48 5.74
C ARG A 259 44.15 -15.38 5.47
N ILE A 260 43.26 -15.59 4.50
CA ILE A 260 42.12 -14.69 4.26
C ILE A 260 41.23 -14.64 5.50
N GLU A 261 40.93 -15.77 6.13
CA GLU A 261 40.10 -15.82 7.33
C GLU A 261 40.78 -15.13 8.54
N SER A 262 42.09 -15.36 8.70
CA SER A 262 42.90 -14.69 9.73
C SER A 262 42.88 -13.17 9.55
N PHE A 263 43.00 -12.70 8.30
CA PHE A 263 42.90 -11.29 7.96
C PHE A 263 41.52 -10.69 8.23
N ARG A 264 40.44 -11.36 7.82
CA ARG A 264 39.06 -10.93 8.09
C ARG A 264 38.82 -10.71 9.57
N LYS A 265 39.27 -11.66 10.39
CA LYS A 265 39.17 -11.60 11.84
C LYS A 265 39.98 -10.43 12.38
N ALA A 266 41.25 -10.30 12.00
CA ALA A 266 42.11 -9.20 12.45
C ALA A 266 41.53 -7.82 12.10
N LEU A 267 41.06 -7.61 10.87
CA LEU A 267 40.47 -6.36 10.43
C LEU A 267 39.14 -6.06 11.16
N SER A 268 38.25 -7.05 11.26
CA SER A 268 36.97 -6.87 11.96
C SER A 268 37.17 -6.59 13.44
N ASP A 269 38.06 -7.33 14.12
CA ASP A 269 38.34 -7.16 15.55
C ASP A 269 38.98 -5.80 15.81
N ARG A 270 39.90 -5.35 14.93
CA ARG A 270 40.56 -4.05 15.06
C ARG A 270 39.61 -2.88 14.85
N LEU A 271 38.75 -2.93 13.82
CA LEU A 271 37.75 -1.88 13.59
C LEU A 271 36.77 -1.75 14.77
N ARG A 272 36.41 -2.88 15.39
CA ARG A 272 35.59 -2.92 16.61
C ARG A 272 36.34 -2.39 17.83
N SER A 273 37.58 -2.85 18.07
CA SER A 273 38.38 -2.44 19.23
C SER A 273 38.68 -0.95 19.23
N ASP A 274 38.95 -0.39 18.05
CA ASP A 274 39.27 1.02 17.90
C ASP A 274 38.01 1.90 17.89
N ALA A 275 36.82 1.31 18.04
CA ALA A 275 35.51 1.96 18.01
C ALA A 275 35.28 2.77 16.72
N VAL A 276 35.77 2.25 15.59
CA VAL A 276 35.60 2.87 14.28
C VAL A 276 34.13 2.78 13.86
N SER A 277 33.59 3.88 13.36
CA SER A 277 32.19 3.95 12.96
C SER A 277 31.98 3.42 11.54
N ALA A 278 32.04 2.10 11.35
CA ALA A 278 31.90 1.45 10.04
C ALA A 278 30.95 0.23 10.05
N LEU A 279 30.27 0.01 8.93
CA LEU A 279 29.50 -1.21 8.65
C LEU A 279 30.44 -2.25 8.03
N VAL A 280 30.80 -3.28 8.81
CA VAL A 280 31.70 -4.35 8.34
C VAL A 280 30.87 -5.50 7.78
N LEU A 281 31.00 -5.75 6.48
CA LEU A 281 30.25 -6.77 5.76
C LEU A 281 31.08 -8.04 5.62
N SER A 282 30.56 -9.15 6.17
CA SER A 282 31.09 -10.47 5.86
C SER A 282 30.87 -10.83 4.39
N PRO A 283 31.73 -11.68 3.81
CA PRO A 283 31.63 -12.09 2.41
C PRO A 283 30.27 -12.69 2.07
N ALA A 284 29.88 -12.55 0.81
CA ALA A 284 28.53 -12.90 0.36
C ALA A 284 28.26 -14.43 0.33
N SER A 285 29.30 -15.26 0.39
CA SER A 285 29.25 -16.71 0.50
C SER A 285 30.27 -17.23 1.55
N GLY A 286 29.97 -18.39 2.12
CA GLY A 286 30.91 -19.15 2.96
C GLY A 286 31.75 -20.16 2.19
N GLY A 287 31.99 -19.95 0.89
CA GLY A 287 32.60 -20.87 -0.06
C GLY A 287 33.09 -20.14 -1.33
N PRO A 288 34.02 -20.68 -2.11
CA PRO A 288 34.31 -20.16 -3.45
C PRO A 288 33.04 -20.19 -4.32
N PHE A 289 32.94 -19.29 -5.29
CA PHE A 289 31.80 -19.25 -6.21
C PHE A 289 32.08 -20.10 -7.47
N ASP A 290 31.04 -20.78 -7.97
CA ASP A 290 31.15 -21.67 -9.14
C ASP A 290 31.57 -20.95 -10.43
N ASP A 291 31.44 -19.63 -10.50
CA ASP A 291 31.78 -18.81 -11.66
C ASP A 291 33.16 -18.12 -11.55
N GLN A 292 34.01 -18.52 -10.59
CA GLN A 292 35.39 -18.03 -10.45
C GLN A 292 36.35 -18.62 -11.48
N ALA A 293 36.26 -18.17 -12.73
CA ALA A 293 37.07 -18.71 -13.83
C ALA A 293 38.58 -18.57 -13.60
N ASP A 294 39.04 -17.51 -12.93
CA ASP A 294 40.46 -17.26 -12.62
C ASP A 294 40.81 -17.55 -11.15
N GLY A 295 39.89 -18.17 -10.41
CA GLY A 295 40.00 -18.47 -8.98
C GLY A 295 39.77 -17.29 -8.05
N ILE A 296 39.50 -16.08 -8.56
CA ILE A 296 39.42 -14.85 -7.76
C ILE A 296 38.11 -14.08 -8.04
N HIS A 297 37.82 -13.76 -9.31
CA HIS A 297 36.71 -12.90 -9.70
C HIS A 297 35.43 -13.71 -9.96
N SER A 298 34.29 -13.24 -9.45
CA SER A 298 32.98 -13.91 -9.59
C SER A 298 31.92 -12.89 -9.94
N THR A 299 31.13 -13.17 -10.97
CA THR A 299 30.01 -12.31 -11.38
C THR A 299 28.84 -12.42 -10.40
N SER A 300 28.60 -13.61 -9.87
CA SER A 300 27.54 -13.91 -8.90
C SER A 300 27.78 -13.17 -7.59
N LYS A 301 29.02 -13.19 -7.10
CA LYS A 301 29.45 -12.40 -5.94
C LYS A 301 29.23 -10.91 -6.18
N THR A 302 29.71 -10.38 -7.29
CA THR A 302 29.62 -8.96 -7.62
C THR A 302 28.17 -8.47 -7.63
N ARG A 303 27.26 -9.27 -8.20
CA ARG A 303 25.83 -8.97 -8.19
C ARG A 303 25.24 -8.95 -6.78
N GLN A 304 25.58 -9.95 -5.96
CA GLN A 304 25.10 -10.05 -4.58
C GLN A 304 25.62 -8.89 -3.71
N SER A 305 26.89 -8.50 -3.85
CA SER A 305 27.47 -7.34 -3.15
C SER A 305 26.83 -6.03 -3.59
N THR A 306 26.52 -5.89 -4.88
CA THR A 306 25.80 -4.72 -5.43
C THR A 306 24.38 -4.61 -4.88
N GLU A 307 23.64 -5.71 -4.83
CA GLU A 307 22.28 -5.76 -4.26
C GLU A 307 22.29 -5.41 -2.76
N ARG A 308 23.27 -5.93 -2.00
CA ARG A 308 23.45 -5.60 -0.58
C ARG A 308 23.77 -4.12 -0.37
N LEU A 309 24.64 -3.54 -1.20
CA LEU A 309 24.95 -2.11 -1.14
C LEU A 309 23.69 -1.26 -1.38
N LEU A 310 22.88 -1.59 -2.39
CA LEU A 310 21.61 -0.90 -2.66
C LEU A 310 20.64 -1.00 -1.49
N GLN A 311 20.54 -2.15 -0.84
CA GLN A 311 19.70 -2.31 0.36
C GLN A 311 20.19 -1.46 1.53
N ILE A 312 21.50 -1.39 1.78
CA ILE A 312 22.07 -0.55 2.83
C ILE A 312 21.76 0.93 2.56
N ILE A 313 21.92 1.38 1.32
CA ILE A 313 21.62 2.78 0.94
C ILE A 313 20.12 3.07 1.08
N TYR A 314 19.25 2.13 0.69
CA TYR A 314 17.81 2.23 0.88
C TYR A 314 17.43 2.46 2.34
N TRP A 315 17.96 1.65 3.24
CA TRP A 315 17.67 1.76 4.67
C TRP A 315 18.31 3.01 5.30
N ALA A 316 19.52 3.37 4.88
CA ALA A 316 20.18 4.59 5.35
C ALA A 316 19.43 5.85 4.93
N LYS A 317 18.86 5.86 3.73
CA LYS A 317 18.03 6.97 3.23
C LYS A 317 16.56 6.83 3.60
N TYR A 318 16.14 5.79 4.33
CA TYR A 318 14.73 5.52 4.60
C TYR A 318 14.02 6.70 5.28
N ASP A 319 14.69 7.34 6.24
CA ASP A 319 14.15 8.53 6.92
C ASP A 319 14.28 9.82 6.07
N GLN A 320 15.25 9.90 5.16
CA GLN A 320 15.37 11.02 4.20
C GLN A 320 14.39 10.92 3.03
N MET A 321 14.01 9.72 2.61
CA MET A 321 12.88 9.48 1.70
C MET A 321 11.54 9.77 2.40
N LYS A 322 11.52 9.73 3.73
CA LYS A 322 10.43 10.28 4.56
C LYS A 322 10.63 11.77 4.90
N ALA A 323 11.67 12.45 4.38
CA ALA A 323 11.87 13.87 4.68
C ALA A 323 10.65 14.67 4.19
N PRO A 324 10.18 15.59 5.02
CA PRO A 324 8.77 15.76 5.22
C PRO A 324 8.18 16.70 4.17
N LEU A 325 7.26 16.19 3.36
CA LEU A 325 6.08 17.01 3.04
C LEU A 325 5.22 17.24 4.31
N SER A 326 5.58 16.59 5.42
CA SER A 326 4.74 16.40 6.60
C SER A 326 4.79 17.53 7.63
N THR A 327 5.70 18.50 7.59
CA THR A 327 5.66 19.65 8.51
C THR A 327 4.62 20.69 8.07
N PRO A 328 4.51 21.06 6.77
CA PRO A 328 3.47 21.99 6.34
C PRO A 328 2.12 21.32 6.06
N LEU A 329 2.03 20.02 5.78
CA LEU A 329 0.75 19.31 5.63
C LEU A 329 0.06 18.99 6.96
N PHE A 330 0.84 18.76 8.03
CA PHE A 330 0.33 18.76 9.41
C PHE A 330 -0.21 20.15 9.79
N ALA A 331 0.47 21.22 9.35
CA ALA A 331 -0.05 22.58 9.46
C ALA A 331 -1.30 22.79 8.58
N LEU A 332 -1.42 22.18 7.40
CA LEU A 332 -2.59 22.25 6.52
C LEU A 332 -3.83 21.54 7.13
N ALA A 333 -3.62 20.40 7.78
CA ALA A 333 -4.65 19.69 8.54
C ALA A 333 -5.10 20.49 9.79
N LEU A 334 -4.19 21.22 10.42
CA LEU A 334 -4.50 22.21 11.48
C LEU A 334 -5.12 23.50 10.92
N LEU A 335 -4.80 23.90 9.68
CA LEU A 335 -5.38 25.07 8.98
C LEU A 335 -6.81 24.84 8.51
N MET A 336 -7.31 23.59 8.49
CA MET A 336 -8.74 23.32 8.35
C MET A 336 -9.56 23.87 9.52
N ILE A 337 -8.93 24.15 10.68
CA ILE A 337 -9.57 24.81 11.83
C ILE A 337 -9.98 26.25 11.47
N PRO A 338 -9.11 27.12 10.92
CA PRO A 338 -9.51 28.42 10.39
C PRO A 338 -10.55 28.36 9.26
N VAL A 339 -10.56 27.31 8.42
CA VAL A 339 -11.62 27.11 7.41
C VAL A 339 -12.97 26.81 8.06
N ILE A 340 -12.96 26.02 9.13
CA ILE A 340 -14.13 25.75 9.98
C ILE A 340 -14.56 27.05 10.69
N VAL A 341 -13.64 27.84 11.22
CA VAL A 341 -13.92 29.13 11.87
C VAL A 341 -14.41 30.19 10.88
N ALA A 342 -13.88 30.23 9.65
CA ALA A 342 -14.30 31.13 8.59
C ALA A 342 -15.65 30.71 8.00
N ALA A 343 -15.93 29.40 7.92
CA ALA A 343 -17.26 28.90 7.58
C ALA A 343 -18.27 29.24 8.69
N VAL A 344 -17.88 29.12 9.96
CA VAL A 344 -18.69 29.56 11.13
C VAL A 344 -18.93 31.07 11.08
N TRP A 345 -17.92 31.88 10.82
CA TRP A 345 -18.03 33.34 10.73
C TRP A 345 -18.87 33.79 9.52
N ALA A 346 -18.71 33.15 8.36
CA ALA A 346 -19.53 33.40 7.18
C ALA A 346 -21.00 32.96 7.38
N GLN A 347 -21.22 31.87 8.10
CA GLN A 347 -22.56 31.40 8.49
C GLN A 347 -23.21 32.38 9.47
N ILE A 348 -22.46 32.89 10.46
CA ILE A 348 -22.92 33.89 11.44
C ILE A 348 -23.25 35.22 10.76
N ASN A 349 -22.41 35.69 9.82
CA ASN A 349 -22.69 36.92 9.07
C ASN A 349 -23.84 36.76 8.07
N ALA A 350 -24.06 35.56 7.53
CA ALA A 350 -25.25 35.27 6.73
C ALA A 350 -26.54 35.30 7.59
N MET A 351 -26.45 35.09 8.91
CA MET A 351 -27.59 35.27 9.84
C MET A 351 -27.96 36.76 10.06
N SER A 352 -27.08 37.70 9.68
CA SER A 352 -27.33 39.13 9.84
C SER A 352 -28.13 39.76 8.69
N ILE A 353 -28.46 39.00 7.64
CA ILE A 353 -29.25 39.50 6.50
C ILE A 353 -30.67 38.93 6.61
N GLU A 354 -31.59 39.79 7.02
CA GLU A 354 -32.99 39.53 7.32
C GLU A 354 -33.73 38.78 6.18
N GLY A 355 -34.53 37.74 6.54
CA GLY A 355 -35.76 37.51 5.76
C GLY A 355 -36.34 36.10 5.58
N GLN A 356 -35.74 34.96 5.98
CA GLN A 356 -36.38 33.63 5.73
C GLN A 356 -36.15 32.56 6.82
N ARG A 357 -37.03 32.50 7.84
CA ARG A 357 -36.85 31.67 9.05
C ARG A 357 -37.01 30.14 8.90
N LEU A 358 -37.76 29.59 7.94
CA LEU A 358 -37.99 28.12 7.88
C LEU A 358 -36.84 27.32 7.21
N ASN A 359 -36.18 27.88 6.21
CA ASN A 359 -35.04 27.22 5.57
C ASN A 359 -33.77 27.27 6.43
N HIS A 360 -33.71 28.17 7.41
CA HIS A 360 -32.53 28.40 8.24
C HIS A 360 -32.30 27.32 9.30
N ALA A 361 -33.34 26.81 9.96
CA ALA A 361 -33.21 25.82 11.04
C ALA A 361 -32.66 24.45 10.55
N VAL A 362 -33.12 24.00 9.38
CA VAL A 362 -32.63 22.77 8.73
C VAL A 362 -31.18 22.96 8.24
N PHE A 363 -30.82 24.15 7.78
CA PHE A 363 -29.45 24.47 7.36
C PHE A 363 -28.47 24.54 8.53
N THR A 364 -28.91 24.99 9.71
CA THR A 364 -28.06 25.03 10.93
C THR A 364 -27.76 23.65 11.47
N GLU A 365 -28.71 22.71 11.46
CA GLU A 365 -28.50 21.35 12.00
C GLU A 365 -27.51 20.55 11.13
N HIS A 366 -27.69 20.56 9.81
CA HIS A 366 -26.76 19.89 8.89
C HIS A 366 -25.36 20.51 8.90
N GLY A 367 -25.26 21.84 9.09
CA GLY A 367 -23.97 22.53 9.26
C GLY A 367 -23.24 22.07 10.52
N VAL A 368 -23.92 21.99 11.67
CA VAL A 368 -23.34 21.50 12.93
C VAL A 368 -22.90 20.04 12.83
N GLN A 369 -23.67 19.19 12.16
CA GLN A 369 -23.28 17.81 11.90
C GLN A 369 -22.03 17.71 11.02
N ALA A 370 -21.93 18.53 9.97
CA ALA A 370 -20.75 18.58 9.10
C ALA A 370 -19.51 19.11 9.82
N MET A 371 -19.65 20.12 10.69
CA MET A 371 -18.54 20.62 11.52
C MET A 371 -18.05 19.57 12.52
N THR A 372 -18.98 18.87 13.17
CA THR A 372 -18.64 17.78 14.09
C THR A 372 -17.91 16.65 13.34
N ALA A 373 -18.39 16.30 12.15
CA ALA A 373 -17.74 15.33 11.27
C ALA A 373 -16.32 15.76 10.87
N ALA A 374 -16.12 17.04 10.51
CA ALA A 374 -14.80 17.57 10.20
C ALA A 374 -13.85 17.49 11.40
N ALA A 375 -14.31 17.86 12.61
CA ALA A 375 -13.51 17.75 13.82
C ALA A 375 -13.11 16.29 14.13
N VAL A 376 -14.03 15.34 13.94
CA VAL A 376 -13.74 13.90 14.08
C VAL A 376 -12.67 13.48 13.08
N LEU A 377 -12.76 13.90 11.81
CA LEU A 377 -11.73 13.59 10.82
C LEU A 377 -10.38 14.19 11.18
N THR A 378 -10.33 15.43 11.68
CA THR A 378 -9.07 16.04 12.16
C THR A 378 -8.43 15.20 13.25
N VAL A 379 -9.20 14.73 14.23
CA VAL A 379 -8.68 13.85 15.29
C VAL A 379 -8.17 12.52 14.72
N VAL A 380 -8.91 11.89 13.81
CA VAL A 380 -8.46 10.63 13.19
C VAL A 380 -7.20 10.85 12.36
N MET A 381 -7.11 11.94 11.59
CA MET A 381 -5.91 12.27 10.81
C MET A 381 -4.71 12.58 11.72
N LEU A 382 -4.93 13.22 12.86
CA LEU A 382 -3.89 13.40 13.88
C LEU A 382 -3.41 12.04 14.40
N CYS A 383 -4.30 11.10 14.71
CA CYS A 383 -3.91 9.75 15.11
C CYS A 383 -3.11 9.03 14.02
N VAL A 384 -3.55 9.14 12.76
CA VAL A 384 -2.87 8.59 11.58
C VAL A 384 -1.46 9.17 11.45
N TYR A 385 -1.31 10.48 11.61
CA TYR A 385 -0.02 11.17 11.59
C TYR A 385 0.89 10.75 12.75
N LEU A 386 0.36 10.61 13.97
CA LEU A 386 1.16 10.17 15.12
C LEU A 386 1.60 8.71 15.00
N ALA A 387 0.78 7.86 14.38
CA ALA A 387 1.04 6.44 14.24
C ALA A 387 2.02 6.10 13.10
N ASP A 388 1.84 6.68 11.91
CA ASP A 388 2.63 6.35 10.70
C ASP A 388 3.37 7.55 10.07
N GLY A 389 3.28 8.72 10.69
CA GLY A 389 4.05 9.89 10.30
C GLY A 389 5.52 9.81 10.71
N PRO A 390 6.34 10.80 10.32
CA PRO A 390 7.79 10.75 10.49
C PRO A 390 8.26 10.85 11.95
N THR A 391 7.39 11.18 12.90
CA THR A 391 7.73 11.22 14.32
C THR A 391 7.85 9.84 14.96
N GLY A 392 7.26 8.79 14.37
CA GLY A 392 7.33 7.41 14.87
C GLY A 392 6.91 7.28 16.35
N PHE A 393 5.83 7.97 16.73
CA PHE A 393 5.45 8.15 18.14
C PHE A 393 5.02 6.84 18.82
N ILE A 394 4.37 5.95 18.06
CA ILE A 394 3.94 4.64 18.54
C ILE A 394 5.00 3.60 18.14
N PRO A 395 5.48 2.76 19.09
CA PRO A 395 6.39 1.67 18.78
C PRO A 395 5.82 0.73 17.71
N VAL A 396 6.71 0.11 16.95
CA VAL A 396 6.34 -0.86 15.91
C VAL A 396 6.99 -2.21 16.17
N THR A 397 6.30 -3.28 15.79
CA THR A 397 6.80 -4.65 15.89
C THR A 397 6.65 -5.39 14.57
N HIS A 398 7.45 -6.44 14.40
CA HIS A 398 7.41 -7.26 13.19
C HIS A 398 6.20 -8.19 13.18
N LYS A 399 5.72 -8.49 11.98
CA LYS A 399 4.63 -9.45 11.76
C LYS A 399 5.13 -10.87 11.95
N VAL A 400 4.27 -11.72 12.49
CA VAL A 400 4.51 -13.16 12.54
C VAL A 400 3.83 -13.79 11.33
N ARG A 401 4.63 -14.30 10.39
CA ARG A 401 4.12 -15.03 9.23
C ARG A 401 3.52 -16.35 9.66
N SER A 402 2.21 -16.52 9.50
CA SER A 402 1.56 -17.79 9.82
C SER A 402 0.24 -17.98 9.06
N TYR A 403 0.26 -18.91 8.11
CA TYR A 403 -0.93 -19.34 7.39
C TYR A 403 -1.94 -20.06 8.30
N THR A 404 -1.44 -20.89 9.22
CA THR A 404 -2.29 -21.64 10.15
C THR A 404 -3.07 -20.70 11.06
N ILE A 405 -2.43 -19.65 11.59
CA ILE A 405 -3.12 -18.66 12.42
C ILE A 405 -4.16 -17.92 11.60
N PHE A 406 -3.81 -17.46 10.39
CA PHE A 406 -4.78 -16.83 9.48
C PHE A 406 -6.02 -17.72 9.27
N ALA A 407 -5.85 -18.98 8.89
CA ALA A 407 -6.94 -19.88 8.56
C ALA A 407 -7.80 -20.24 9.78
N VAL A 408 -7.16 -20.57 10.92
CA VAL A 408 -7.86 -20.91 12.16
C VAL A 408 -8.62 -19.71 12.72
N SER A 409 -7.99 -18.54 12.77
CA SER A 409 -8.66 -17.31 13.20
C SER A 409 -9.87 -16.99 12.31
N TYR A 410 -9.74 -17.15 10.98
CA TYR A 410 -10.84 -16.87 10.06
C TYR A 410 -11.99 -17.86 10.25
N ALA A 411 -11.68 -19.14 10.46
CA ALA A 411 -12.67 -20.17 10.77
C ALA A 411 -13.40 -19.89 12.09
N ILE A 412 -12.67 -19.52 13.15
CA ILE A 412 -13.27 -19.16 14.45
C ILE A 412 -14.21 -17.96 14.29
N LEU A 413 -13.77 -16.91 13.59
CA LEU A 413 -14.60 -15.72 13.36
C LEU A 413 -15.85 -16.06 12.55
N PHE A 414 -15.71 -16.90 11.52
CA PHE A 414 -16.83 -17.32 10.68
C PHE A 414 -17.84 -18.16 11.45
N VAL A 415 -17.39 -19.15 12.23
CA VAL A 415 -18.25 -19.96 13.11
C VAL A 415 -18.95 -19.06 14.12
N GLY A 416 -18.22 -18.14 14.76
CA GLY A 416 -18.79 -17.15 15.66
C GLY A 416 -19.87 -16.29 14.99
N ALA A 417 -19.65 -15.83 13.75
CA ALA A 417 -20.62 -15.04 13.00
C ALA A 417 -21.90 -15.83 12.69
N VAL A 418 -21.78 -17.14 12.37
CA VAL A 418 -22.93 -18.02 12.09
C VAL A 418 -23.84 -18.17 13.31
N LEU A 419 -23.29 -18.16 14.54
CA LEU A 419 -24.08 -18.20 15.78
C LEU A 419 -25.01 -16.98 15.94
N PHE A 420 -24.73 -15.87 15.25
CA PHE A 420 -25.53 -14.64 15.28
C PHE A 420 -26.27 -14.38 13.96
N VAL A 421 -26.48 -15.41 13.13
CA VAL A 421 -27.21 -15.30 11.87
C VAL A 421 -28.60 -14.66 12.07
N ARG A 422 -28.99 -13.77 11.17
CA ARG A 422 -30.30 -13.11 11.20
C ARG A 422 -31.07 -13.31 9.91
N ARG A 423 -32.40 -13.34 10.04
CA ARG A 423 -33.28 -13.31 8.87
C ARG A 423 -33.31 -11.92 8.26
N VAL A 424 -33.40 -11.89 6.94
CA VAL A 424 -33.65 -10.68 6.17
C VAL A 424 -35.04 -10.13 6.59
N PRO A 425 -35.21 -8.81 6.80
CA PRO A 425 -36.49 -8.23 7.21
C PRO A 425 -37.63 -8.58 6.24
N ASP A 426 -38.85 -8.76 6.74
CA ASP A 426 -40.00 -9.21 5.93
C ASP A 426 -40.35 -8.26 4.77
N SER A 427 -40.07 -6.96 4.93
CA SER A 427 -40.19 -5.94 3.86
C SER A 427 -39.27 -6.22 2.66
N LEU A 428 -38.11 -6.83 2.90
CA LEU A 428 -37.18 -7.31 1.88
C LEU A 428 -37.44 -8.80 1.52
N ALA A 429 -37.92 -9.61 2.46
CA ALA A 429 -38.20 -11.04 2.28
C ALA A 429 -39.42 -11.28 1.37
N GLY A 430 -40.45 -10.43 1.45
CA GLY A 430 -41.63 -10.48 0.56
C GLY A 430 -41.31 -10.13 -0.90
N LYS A 431 -40.16 -9.50 -1.15
CA LYS A 431 -39.71 -9.03 -2.48
C LYS A 431 -38.73 -9.96 -3.20
N ARG A 432 -38.45 -11.17 -2.66
CA ARG A 432 -37.84 -12.29 -3.41
C ARG A 432 -36.54 -11.95 -4.18
N ALA A 433 -35.74 -11.00 -3.68
CA ALA A 433 -34.56 -10.49 -4.37
C ALA A 433 -33.32 -11.38 -4.15
N ILE A 434 -32.72 -11.83 -5.25
CA ILE A 434 -31.39 -12.44 -5.28
C ILE A 434 -30.37 -11.36 -4.91
N LEU A 435 -29.46 -11.67 -3.99
CA LEU A 435 -28.35 -10.80 -3.57
C LEU A 435 -28.82 -9.44 -2.99
N ASN A 436 -29.54 -9.48 -1.89
CA ASN A 436 -30.02 -8.26 -1.21
C ASN A 436 -28.87 -7.41 -0.64
N ARG A 437 -29.17 -6.16 -0.26
CA ARG A 437 -28.17 -5.22 0.29
C ARG A 437 -27.43 -5.81 1.50
N CYS A 438 -28.13 -6.42 2.45
CA CYS A 438 -27.51 -7.04 3.62
C CYS A 438 -26.52 -8.14 3.23
N GLN A 439 -26.82 -8.93 2.21
CA GLN A 439 -25.96 -9.99 1.68
C GLN A 439 -24.76 -9.43 0.89
N THR A 440 -24.95 -8.36 0.11
CA THR A 440 -23.82 -7.71 -0.56
C THR A 440 -22.84 -7.12 0.45
N GLU A 441 -23.34 -6.49 1.52
CA GLU A 441 -22.49 -5.96 2.58
C GLU A 441 -21.85 -7.07 3.41
N GLU A 442 -22.58 -8.16 3.72
CA GLU A 442 -21.98 -9.37 4.31
C GLU A 442 -20.82 -9.90 3.48
N TRP A 443 -21.01 -10.06 2.17
CA TRP A 443 -19.98 -10.57 1.28
C TRP A 443 -18.76 -9.64 1.26
N LYS A 444 -18.97 -8.32 1.17
CA LYS A 444 -17.88 -7.34 1.30
C LYS A 444 -17.16 -7.46 2.64
N GLY A 445 -17.89 -7.62 3.75
CA GLY A 445 -17.26 -7.75 5.07
C GLY A 445 -16.44 -9.02 5.22
N MET A 446 -16.91 -10.14 4.70
CA MET A 446 -16.15 -11.40 4.66
C MET A 446 -14.83 -11.22 3.89
N MET A 447 -14.92 -10.63 2.69
CA MET A 447 -13.73 -10.33 1.87
C MET A 447 -12.80 -9.35 2.56
N GLN A 448 -13.34 -8.31 3.21
CA GLN A 448 -12.57 -7.27 3.89
C GLN A 448 -11.74 -7.85 5.05
N VAL A 449 -12.33 -8.74 5.87
CA VAL A 449 -11.56 -9.41 6.93
C VAL A 449 -10.42 -10.23 6.33
N GLY A 450 -10.70 -11.03 5.29
CA GLY A 450 -9.66 -11.81 4.62
C GLY A 450 -8.55 -10.93 4.04
N PHE A 451 -8.92 -9.80 3.43
CA PHE A 451 -7.98 -8.81 2.87
C PHE A 451 -7.09 -8.18 3.94
N ILE A 452 -7.65 -7.75 5.07
CA ILE A 452 -6.88 -7.15 6.17
C ILE A 452 -5.95 -8.19 6.80
N TRP A 453 -6.47 -9.39 7.09
CA TRP A 453 -5.71 -10.43 7.77
C TRP A 453 -4.65 -11.07 6.90
N TYR A 454 -4.82 -11.07 5.57
CA TYR A 454 -3.74 -11.39 4.64
C TYR A 454 -2.51 -10.52 4.88
N HIS A 455 -2.70 -9.21 5.04
CA HIS A 455 -1.61 -8.30 5.35
C HIS A 455 -1.13 -8.48 6.80
N LEU A 456 -2.04 -8.67 7.76
CA LEU A 456 -1.70 -8.76 9.18
C LEU A 456 -0.80 -9.97 9.50
N PHE A 457 -1.15 -11.15 8.97
CA PHE A 457 -0.44 -12.42 9.22
C PHE A 457 0.61 -12.76 8.15
N ASP A 458 0.90 -11.82 7.24
CA ASP A 458 1.83 -12.01 6.11
C ASP A 458 1.58 -13.31 5.33
N ALA A 459 0.30 -13.58 5.03
CA ALA A 459 -0.15 -14.85 4.47
C ALA A 459 -0.02 -14.87 2.93
N ALA A 460 1.19 -14.68 2.40
CA ALA A 460 1.47 -14.55 0.96
C ALA A 460 0.86 -15.68 0.10
N SER A 461 0.70 -16.89 0.65
CA SER A 461 0.08 -18.04 -0.04
C SER A 461 -1.41 -17.85 -0.37
N THR A 462 -2.11 -16.90 0.27
CA THR A 462 -3.51 -16.59 -0.04
C THR A 462 -3.66 -15.47 -1.07
N TYR A 463 -2.56 -14.98 -1.67
CA TYR A 463 -2.57 -13.92 -2.67
C TYR A 463 -3.62 -14.16 -3.77
N ASN A 464 -3.68 -15.37 -4.33
CA ASN A 464 -4.61 -15.72 -5.40
C ASN A 464 -6.09 -15.58 -4.94
N LEU A 465 -6.40 -15.91 -3.69
CA LEU A 465 -7.74 -15.69 -3.10
C LEU A 465 -8.04 -14.20 -2.95
N ILE A 466 -7.07 -13.42 -2.46
CA ILE A 466 -7.21 -11.97 -2.31
C ILE A 466 -7.44 -11.30 -3.68
N ARG A 467 -6.83 -11.80 -4.75
CA ARG A 467 -7.09 -11.33 -6.11
C ARG A 467 -8.54 -11.56 -6.55
N VAL A 468 -9.12 -12.72 -6.24
CA VAL A 468 -10.56 -12.96 -6.46
C VAL A 468 -11.42 -11.97 -5.67
N PHE A 469 -11.03 -11.60 -4.45
CA PHE A 469 -11.75 -10.58 -3.68
C PHE A 469 -11.72 -9.21 -4.36
N VAL A 470 -10.55 -8.77 -4.86
CA VAL A 470 -10.46 -7.51 -5.61
C VAL A 470 -11.32 -7.56 -6.87
N SER A 471 -11.24 -8.64 -7.66
CA SER A 471 -12.13 -8.86 -8.80
C SER A 471 -13.61 -8.84 -8.40
N SER A 472 -13.98 -9.34 -7.23
CA SER A 472 -15.35 -9.31 -6.70
C SER A 472 -15.83 -7.89 -6.39
N TYR A 473 -14.98 -7.05 -5.79
CA TYR A 473 -15.28 -5.63 -5.58
C TYR A 473 -15.47 -4.88 -6.91
N VAL A 474 -14.61 -5.17 -7.90
CA VAL A 474 -14.69 -4.59 -9.26
C VAL A 474 -15.95 -5.09 -9.99
N TRP A 475 -16.33 -6.36 -9.80
CA TRP A 475 -17.60 -6.92 -10.27
C TRP A 475 -18.81 -6.21 -9.65
N MET A 476 -18.81 -5.99 -8.33
CA MET A 476 -19.88 -5.27 -7.63
C MET A 476 -20.03 -3.83 -8.13
N THR A 477 -18.92 -3.21 -8.54
CA THR A 477 -18.92 -1.86 -9.12
C THR A 477 -19.69 -1.84 -10.44
N GLY A 478 -19.43 -2.78 -11.34
CA GLY A 478 -20.20 -2.93 -12.57
C GLY A 478 -21.65 -3.29 -12.30
N PHE A 479 -21.88 -4.30 -11.46
CA PHE A 479 -23.21 -4.81 -11.13
C PHE A 479 -24.12 -3.75 -10.52
N GLY A 480 -23.71 -3.16 -9.39
CA GLY A 480 -24.56 -2.22 -8.64
C GLY A 480 -24.83 -0.92 -9.40
N ASN A 481 -23.81 -0.35 -10.07
CA ASN A 481 -23.99 0.88 -10.82
C ASN A 481 -24.80 0.68 -12.10
N PHE A 482 -24.66 -0.46 -12.79
CA PHE A 482 -25.46 -0.73 -13.98
C PHE A 482 -26.94 -0.93 -13.64
N ILE A 483 -27.28 -1.63 -12.54
CA ILE A 483 -28.66 -1.71 -12.04
C ILE A 483 -29.22 -0.31 -11.79
N PHE A 484 -28.45 0.56 -11.11
CA PHE A 484 -28.86 1.93 -10.82
C PHE A 484 -29.14 2.73 -12.11
N PHE A 485 -28.20 2.75 -13.06
CA PHE A 485 -28.36 3.52 -14.30
C PHE A 485 -29.47 2.98 -15.19
N GLN A 486 -29.62 1.66 -15.28
CA GLN A 486 -30.70 1.04 -16.04
C GLN A 486 -32.07 1.42 -15.46
N SER A 487 -32.16 1.43 -14.12
CA SER A 487 -33.42 1.61 -13.41
C SER A 487 -33.82 3.06 -13.20
N LYS A 488 -32.94 3.86 -12.59
CA LYS A 488 -33.21 5.26 -12.22
C LYS A 488 -32.97 6.23 -13.38
N GLN A 489 -32.20 5.84 -14.40
CA GLN A 489 -31.86 6.67 -15.56
C GLN A 489 -31.25 8.04 -15.19
N ASP A 490 -30.65 8.15 -14.00
CA ASP A 490 -29.94 9.36 -13.58
C ASP A 490 -28.48 9.32 -14.05
N PHE A 491 -28.17 10.18 -15.02
CA PHE A 491 -26.83 10.38 -15.55
C PHE A 491 -26.29 11.78 -15.23
N SER A 492 -26.79 12.41 -14.16
CA SER A 492 -26.42 13.77 -13.77
C SER A 492 -24.94 13.89 -13.40
N ALA A 493 -24.39 15.09 -13.61
CA ALA A 493 -23.04 15.43 -13.13
C ALA A 493 -22.95 15.37 -11.59
N LEU A 494 -24.06 15.67 -10.90
CA LEU A 494 -24.14 15.57 -9.44
C LEU A 494 -23.89 14.14 -8.97
N ARG A 495 -24.47 13.14 -9.65
CA ARG A 495 -24.25 11.72 -9.36
C ARG A 495 -22.78 11.33 -9.48
N ILE A 496 -22.12 11.79 -10.54
CA ILE A 496 -20.69 11.51 -10.77
C ILE A 496 -19.87 12.11 -9.63
N VAL A 497 -20.01 13.42 -9.38
CA VAL A 497 -19.21 14.11 -8.36
C VAL A 497 -19.45 13.54 -6.97
N LYS A 498 -20.71 13.27 -6.60
CA LYS A 498 -21.07 12.69 -5.30
C LYS A 498 -20.43 11.31 -5.11
N THR A 499 -20.44 10.47 -6.14
CA THR A 499 -19.86 9.12 -6.10
C THR A 499 -18.34 9.16 -6.04
N LEU A 500 -17.70 9.98 -6.89
CA LEU A 500 -16.24 10.14 -6.90
C LEU A 500 -15.73 10.73 -5.58
N PHE A 501 -16.46 11.68 -4.99
CA PHE A 501 -16.13 12.21 -3.67
C PHE A 501 -16.17 11.11 -2.62
N ARG A 502 -17.23 10.30 -2.57
CA ARG A 502 -17.35 9.22 -1.60
C ARG A 502 -16.19 8.21 -1.70
N LEU A 503 -15.76 7.89 -2.93
CA LEU A 503 -14.68 6.93 -3.17
C LEU A 503 -13.28 7.48 -2.85
N ASN A 504 -13.05 8.79 -3.04
CA ASN A 504 -11.71 9.36 -3.05
C ASN A 504 -11.42 10.37 -1.92
N PHE A 505 -12.44 10.92 -1.26
CA PHE A 505 -12.23 12.00 -0.29
C PHE A 505 -11.31 11.59 0.87
N LEU A 506 -11.55 10.42 1.47
CA LEU A 506 -10.75 9.94 2.59
C LEU A 506 -9.30 9.63 2.18
N VAL A 507 -9.10 8.97 1.03
CA VAL A 507 -7.75 8.64 0.56
C VAL A 507 -6.96 9.90 0.22
N VAL A 508 -7.58 10.91 -0.41
CA VAL A 508 -6.95 12.21 -0.66
C VAL A 508 -6.52 12.85 0.66
N LEU A 509 -7.40 12.84 1.67
CA LEU A 509 -7.10 13.37 2.99
C LEU A 509 -5.91 12.64 3.64
N ILE A 510 -5.83 11.32 3.53
CA ILE A 510 -4.71 10.52 4.05
C ILE A 510 -3.41 10.81 3.28
N CYS A 511 -3.46 10.87 1.95
CA CYS A 511 -2.30 11.19 1.09
C CYS A 511 -1.73 12.56 1.45
N ILE A 512 -2.59 13.55 1.66
CA ILE A 512 -2.24 14.88 2.17
C ILE A 512 -1.64 14.77 3.58
N THR A 513 -2.25 14.01 4.48
CA THR A 513 -1.80 13.93 5.89
C THR A 513 -0.40 13.31 6.04
N ILE A 514 -0.10 12.22 5.33
CA ILE A 514 1.17 11.47 5.49
C ILE A 514 2.18 11.80 4.38
N GLY A 515 1.75 12.35 3.24
CA GLY A 515 2.61 12.56 2.08
C GLY A 515 2.92 11.26 1.31
N ARG A 516 1.91 10.38 1.15
CA ARG A 516 2.04 9.11 0.41
C ARG A 516 1.47 9.21 -1.00
N GLU A 517 2.02 8.42 -1.92
CA GLU A 517 1.51 8.31 -3.27
C GLU A 517 0.11 7.68 -3.29
N TRP A 518 -0.76 8.20 -4.17
CA TRP A 518 -2.14 7.75 -4.28
C TRP A 518 -2.26 6.26 -4.69
N MET A 519 -1.30 5.76 -5.47
CA MET A 519 -1.27 4.37 -5.94
C MET A 519 -1.03 3.34 -4.83
N LEU A 520 -0.55 3.75 -3.65
CA LEU A 520 -0.54 2.89 -2.46
C LEU A 520 -1.96 2.38 -2.13
N TYR A 521 -2.96 3.21 -2.40
CA TYR A 521 -4.38 2.94 -2.14
C TYR A 521 -5.15 2.61 -3.42
N TYR A 522 -4.53 1.84 -4.32
CA TYR A 522 -4.99 1.65 -5.70
C TYR A 522 -6.47 1.23 -5.87
N ILE A 523 -7.09 0.61 -4.85
CA ILE A 523 -8.50 0.20 -4.89
C ILE A 523 -9.42 1.41 -5.14
N CYS A 524 -9.17 2.57 -4.53
CA CYS A 524 -9.95 3.80 -4.75
C CYS A 524 -9.95 4.28 -6.22
N PRO A 525 -8.78 4.52 -6.86
CA PRO A 525 -8.72 4.82 -8.29
C PRO A 525 -9.36 3.73 -9.15
N LEU A 526 -9.14 2.45 -8.81
CA LEU A 526 -9.67 1.32 -9.56
C LEU A 526 -11.21 1.34 -9.62
N HIS A 527 -11.85 1.54 -8.46
CA HIS A 527 -13.31 1.69 -8.38
C HIS A 527 -13.81 2.92 -9.13
N SER A 528 -13.08 4.04 -9.05
CA SER A 528 -13.44 5.28 -9.75
C SER A 528 -13.40 5.09 -11.26
N PHE A 529 -12.35 4.43 -11.77
CA PHE A 529 -12.21 4.09 -13.18
C PHE A 529 -13.36 3.20 -13.66
N PHE A 530 -13.63 2.08 -12.99
CA PHE A 530 -14.70 1.18 -13.42
C PHE A 530 -16.11 1.73 -13.20
N PHE A 531 -16.30 2.62 -12.24
CA PHE A 531 -17.52 3.43 -12.14
C PHE A 531 -17.72 4.28 -13.40
N LEU A 532 -16.70 5.02 -13.84
CA LEU A 532 -16.76 5.85 -15.04
C LEU A 532 -16.96 5.00 -16.31
N VAL A 533 -16.27 3.86 -16.44
CA VAL A 533 -16.50 2.91 -17.54
C VAL A 533 -17.97 2.45 -17.57
N THR A 534 -18.50 2.02 -16.42
CA THR A 534 -19.91 1.58 -16.31
C THR A 534 -20.88 2.72 -16.66
N TRP A 535 -20.59 3.94 -16.20
CA TRP A 535 -21.38 5.13 -16.53
C TRP A 535 -21.37 5.43 -18.03
N ILE A 536 -20.20 5.40 -18.69
CA ILE A 536 -20.06 5.62 -20.13
C ILE A 536 -20.88 4.58 -20.91
N VAL A 537 -20.72 3.30 -20.59
CA VAL A 537 -21.45 2.19 -21.24
C VAL A 537 -22.95 2.36 -21.06
N ALA A 538 -23.41 2.68 -19.85
CA ALA A 538 -24.82 2.91 -19.60
C ALA A 538 -25.35 4.18 -20.29
N ARG A 539 -24.54 5.23 -20.44
CA ARG A 539 -24.95 6.53 -20.99
C ARG A 539 -25.06 6.57 -22.52
N ILE A 540 -24.17 5.86 -23.22
CA ILE A 540 -24.17 5.78 -24.69
C ILE A 540 -25.41 5.00 -25.12
N ASP A 541 -26.37 5.60 -25.83
CA ASP A 541 -27.68 4.98 -26.12
C ASP A 541 -28.31 4.32 -24.88
N ALA A 542 -28.80 5.16 -23.96
CA ALA A 542 -29.41 4.69 -22.72
C ALA A 542 -30.68 3.84 -22.97
N THR A 543 -31.34 4.01 -24.12
CA THR A 543 -32.56 3.24 -24.46
C THR A 543 -32.26 1.78 -24.76
N ALA A 544 -31.10 1.50 -25.38
CA ALA A 544 -30.63 0.15 -25.63
C ALA A 544 -30.41 -0.68 -24.35
N ASN A 545 -30.20 -0.05 -23.18
CA ASN A 545 -30.04 -0.77 -21.91
C ASN A 545 -31.28 -1.56 -21.49
N LYS A 546 -32.45 -1.24 -22.05
CA LYS A 546 -33.71 -1.96 -21.77
C LYS A 546 -33.87 -3.23 -22.62
N VAL A 547 -33.12 -3.32 -23.72
CA VAL A 547 -33.15 -4.47 -24.63
C VAL A 547 -31.91 -5.32 -24.37
N VAL A 548 -32.12 -6.56 -23.89
CA VAL A 548 -31.04 -7.45 -23.43
C VAL A 548 -29.94 -7.61 -24.48
N ASP A 549 -30.31 -7.94 -25.72
CA ASP A 549 -29.32 -8.20 -26.78
C ASP A 549 -28.46 -6.97 -27.11
N ARG A 550 -29.09 -5.79 -27.18
CA ARG A 550 -28.36 -4.53 -27.46
C ARG A 550 -27.46 -4.14 -26.29
N ALA A 551 -27.93 -4.34 -25.06
CA ALA A 551 -27.12 -4.09 -23.86
C ALA A 551 -25.92 -5.05 -23.77
N LEU A 552 -26.10 -6.33 -24.10
CA LEU A 552 -25.00 -7.31 -24.17
C LEU A 552 -23.97 -6.95 -25.23
N ILE A 553 -24.40 -6.49 -26.41
CA ILE A 553 -23.48 -5.99 -27.45
C ILE A 553 -22.65 -4.83 -26.91
N LYS A 554 -23.27 -3.86 -26.22
CA LYS A 554 -22.55 -2.72 -25.62
C LYS A 554 -21.52 -3.16 -24.58
N ILE A 555 -21.89 -4.12 -23.71
CA ILE A 555 -20.98 -4.68 -22.69
C ILE A 555 -19.83 -5.45 -23.35
N GLY A 556 -20.11 -6.21 -24.41
CA GLY A 556 -19.08 -6.90 -25.21
C GLY A 556 -18.12 -5.93 -25.88
N LEU A 557 -18.64 -4.87 -26.50
CA LEU A 557 -17.83 -3.80 -27.09
C LEU A 557 -16.98 -3.10 -26.03
N SER A 558 -17.49 -2.85 -24.82
CA SER A 558 -16.68 -2.26 -23.76
C SER A 558 -15.55 -3.17 -23.30
N ALA A 559 -15.77 -4.50 -23.24
CA ALA A 559 -14.69 -5.45 -22.97
C ALA A 559 -13.60 -5.43 -24.05
N VAL A 560 -13.98 -5.30 -25.33
CA VAL A 560 -13.02 -5.16 -26.44
C VAL A 560 -12.24 -3.85 -26.33
N VAL A 561 -12.90 -2.73 -26.04
CA VAL A 561 -12.24 -1.43 -25.84
C VAL A 561 -11.24 -1.49 -24.69
N LEU A 562 -11.60 -2.12 -23.56
CA LEU A 562 -10.68 -2.34 -22.45
C LEU A 562 -9.49 -3.23 -22.85
N ALA A 563 -9.72 -4.30 -23.61
CA ALA A 563 -8.66 -5.15 -24.13
C ALA A 563 -7.68 -4.35 -25.01
N VAL A 564 -8.19 -3.56 -25.96
CA VAL A 564 -7.38 -2.69 -26.82
C VAL A 564 -6.59 -1.68 -25.98
N LEU A 565 -7.24 -1.05 -25.00
CA LEU A 565 -6.61 -0.10 -24.09
C LEU A 565 -5.42 -0.71 -23.33
N TYR A 566 -5.50 -1.99 -22.95
CA TYR A 566 -4.45 -2.66 -22.19
C TYR A 566 -3.39 -3.37 -23.02
N GLU A 567 -3.74 -3.89 -24.20
CA GLU A 567 -2.82 -4.69 -25.03
C GLU A 567 -2.06 -3.83 -26.05
N VAL A 568 -2.62 -2.71 -26.53
CA VAL A 568 -1.93 -1.81 -27.45
C VAL A 568 -0.85 -1.02 -26.70
N PRO A 569 0.45 -1.16 -27.06
CA PRO A 569 1.53 -0.43 -26.40
C PRO A 569 1.35 1.09 -26.53
N GLY A 570 1.56 1.83 -25.44
CA GLY A 570 1.52 3.30 -25.42
C GLY A 570 0.12 3.92 -25.39
N LEU A 571 -0.95 3.19 -25.67
CA LEU A 571 -2.32 3.75 -25.66
C LEU A 571 -2.76 4.14 -24.24
N PHE A 572 -2.53 3.24 -23.27
CA PHE A 572 -2.81 3.51 -21.86
C PHE A 572 -1.98 4.70 -21.34
N ASP A 573 -0.69 4.71 -21.67
CA ASP A 573 0.26 5.74 -21.25
C ASP A 573 -0.09 7.11 -21.88
N ALA A 574 -0.57 7.14 -23.12
CA ALA A 574 -1.04 8.35 -23.77
C ALA A 574 -2.33 8.90 -23.11
N LEU A 575 -3.29 8.01 -22.80
CA LEU A 575 -4.56 8.39 -22.17
C LEU A 575 -4.35 8.96 -20.77
N PHE A 576 -3.52 8.30 -19.95
CA PHE A 576 -3.31 8.67 -18.55
C PHE A 576 -2.07 9.53 -18.31
N GLY A 577 -1.18 9.71 -19.29
CA GLY A 577 0.03 10.52 -19.17
C GLY A 577 -0.27 11.99 -18.89
N LEU A 578 -1.31 12.57 -19.52
CA LEU A 578 -1.79 13.92 -19.22
C LEU A 578 -2.38 14.04 -17.79
N ALA A 579 -2.98 12.96 -17.29
CA ALA A 579 -3.56 12.89 -15.96
C ALA A 579 -2.50 12.56 -14.87
N GLY A 580 -1.32 12.06 -15.26
CA GLY A 580 -0.30 11.56 -14.34
C GLY A 580 0.28 12.62 -13.42
N SER A 581 0.34 13.88 -13.88
CA SER A 581 0.76 15.01 -13.04
C SER A 581 -0.31 15.47 -12.05
N ILE A 582 -1.61 15.27 -12.38
CA ILE A 582 -2.74 15.69 -11.53
C ILE A 582 -3.00 14.67 -10.41
N PHE A 583 -2.80 13.38 -10.69
CA PHE A 583 -3.09 12.29 -9.76
C PHE A 583 -1.84 11.70 -9.08
N MET A 584 -0.69 12.38 -9.18
CA MET A 584 0.60 11.90 -8.66
C MET A 584 0.96 10.49 -9.14
N LEU A 585 0.68 10.18 -10.41
CA LEU A 585 0.98 8.88 -11.02
C LEU A 585 2.36 8.85 -11.71
N ASN A 586 3.11 9.95 -11.63
CA ASN A 586 4.45 10.08 -12.22
C ASN A 586 5.41 9.11 -11.52
N GLY A 587 5.69 7.96 -12.15
CA GLY A 587 6.50 6.87 -11.59
C GLY A 587 5.73 5.58 -11.32
N SER A 588 4.40 5.63 -11.27
CA SER A 588 3.51 4.49 -10.96
C SER A 588 2.55 4.10 -12.11
N MET A 589 2.73 4.67 -13.30
CA MET A 589 1.95 4.33 -14.52
C MET A 589 1.94 2.84 -14.85
N TYR A 590 3.08 2.17 -14.72
CA TYR A 590 3.17 0.73 -14.92
C TYR A 590 2.25 -0.03 -13.96
N GLU A 591 2.29 0.32 -12.67
CA GLU A 591 1.45 -0.29 -11.66
C GLU A 591 -0.03 0.00 -11.94
N TRP A 592 -0.38 1.22 -12.32
CA TRP A 592 -1.75 1.60 -12.67
C TRP A 592 -2.31 0.74 -13.81
N ARG A 593 -1.57 0.64 -14.93
CA ARG A 593 -1.93 -0.23 -16.07
C ARG A 593 -2.09 -1.68 -15.63
N PHE A 594 -1.11 -2.18 -14.86
CA PHE A 594 -1.11 -3.55 -14.36
C PHE A 594 -2.36 -3.84 -13.51
N ARG A 595 -2.72 -2.98 -12.56
CA ARG A 595 -3.89 -3.17 -11.68
C ARG A 595 -5.21 -3.11 -12.45
N CYS A 596 -5.36 -2.15 -13.38
CA CYS A 596 -6.55 -2.04 -14.23
C CYS A 596 -6.77 -3.28 -15.10
N ARG A 597 -5.71 -3.77 -15.76
CA ARG A 597 -5.77 -4.97 -16.59
C ARG A 597 -6.13 -6.21 -15.78
N LEU A 598 -5.60 -6.32 -14.56
CA LEU A 598 -5.67 -7.56 -13.78
C LEU A 598 -7.10 -7.93 -13.33
N ASP A 599 -7.97 -6.94 -13.06
CA ASP A 599 -9.37 -7.16 -12.63
C ASP A 599 -10.43 -6.67 -13.63
N GLY A 600 -10.03 -6.06 -14.75
CA GLY A 600 -10.93 -5.18 -15.49
C GLY A 600 -12.14 -5.84 -16.17
N TYR A 601 -12.04 -7.10 -16.55
CA TYR A 601 -13.18 -7.81 -17.15
C TYR A 601 -14.27 -8.17 -16.13
N ALA A 602 -13.95 -8.21 -14.83
CA ALA A 602 -14.93 -8.48 -13.79
C ALA A 602 -16.08 -7.45 -13.78
N THR A 603 -15.80 -6.18 -14.13
CA THR A 603 -16.83 -5.14 -14.28
C THR A 603 -17.81 -5.47 -15.41
N CYS A 604 -17.32 -5.94 -16.56
CA CYS A 604 -18.17 -6.30 -17.70
C CYS A 604 -19.09 -7.47 -17.35
N ILE A 605 -18.55 -8.49 -16.67
CA ILE A 605 -19.34 -9.61 -16.14
C ILE A 605 -20.37 -9.11 -15.11
N GLY A 606 -20.01 -8.16 -14.25
CA GLY A 606 -20.93 -7.50 -13.32
C GLY A 606 -22.11 -6.85 -14.01
N MET A 607 -21.87 -6.07 -15.07
CA MET A 607 -22.93 -5.46 -15.88
C MET A 607 -23.83 -6.51 -16.55
N ALA A 608 -23.24 -7.60 -17.07
CA ALA A 608 -24.00 -8.69 -17.67
C ALA A 608 -24.89 -9.42 -16.63
N CYS A 609 -24.35 -9.68 -15.43
CA CYS A 609 -25.13 -10.24 -14.33
C CYS A 609 -26.28 -9.33 -13.90
N ALA A 610 -26.05 -8.01 -13.86
CA ALA A 610 -27.10 -7.03 -13.57
C ALA A 610 -28.24 -7.10 -14.58
N LEU A 611 -27.91 -7.18 -15.87
CA LEU A 611 -28.88 -7.29 -16.95
C LEU A 611 -29.71 -8.59 -16.88
N LEU A 612 -29.09 -9.71 -16.53
CA LEU A 612 -29.72 -11.03 -16.48
C LEU A 612 -30.44 -11.31 -15.14
N LEU A 613 -30.22 -10.48 -14.12
CA LEU A 613 -30.76 -10.67 -12.77
C LEU A 613 -32.27 -10.91 -12.73
N PRO A 614 -33.13 -10.16 -13.46
CA PRO A 614 -34.59 -10.39 -13.41
C PRO A 614 -34.97 -11.78 -13.95
N THR A 615 -34.36 -12.22 -15.04
CA THR A 615 -34.61 -13.54 -15.64
C THR A 615 -34.15 -14.67 -14.72
N VAL A 616 -32.96 -14.52 -14.12
CA VAL A 616 -32.41 -15.49 -13.17
C VAL A 616 -33.27 -15.57 -11.90
N SER A 617 -33.76 -14.43 -11.41
CA SER A 617 -34.68 -14.34 -10.28
C SER A 617 -35.99 -15.06 -10.54
N SER A 618 -36.64 -14.83 -11.68
CA SER A 618 -37.87 -15.54 -12.06
C SER A 618 -37.68 -17.05 -12.10
N LYS A 619 -36.62 -17.53 -12.76
CA LYS A 619 -36.34 -18.96 -12.87
C LYS A 619 -36.02 -19.60 -11.52
N LEU A 620 -35.32 -18.90 -10.63
CA LEU A 620 -35.04 -19.41 -9.29
C LEU A 620 -36.30 -19.51 -8.43
N LEU A 621 -37.30 -18.65 -8.65
CA LEU A 621 -38.60 -18.74 -7.99
C LEU A 621 -39.45 -19.89 -8.53
N GLU A 622 -39.46 -20.12 -9.84
CA GLU A 622 -40.12 -21.29 -10.43
C GLU A 622 -39.56 -22.62 -9.89
N LEU A 623 -38.26 -22.64 -9.58
CA LEU A 623 -37.59 -23.77 -8.93
C LEU A 623 -38.02 -23.95 -7.46
N ASP A 624 -38.50 -22.89 -6.82
CA ASP A 624 -39.01 -22.95 -5.45
C ASP A 624 -40.38 -23.58 -5.35
N ASP A 625 -41.24 -23.29 -6.32
CA ASP A 625 -42.62 -23.80 -6.35
C ASP A 625 -42.68 -25.28 -6.82
N SER A 626 -41.69 -25.72 -7.60
CA SER A 626 -41.62 -27.09 -8.14
C SER A 626 -40.94 -28.08 -7.17
N GLN A 627 -41.68 -28.93 -6.46
CA GLN A 627 -41.08 -29.82 -5.44
C GLN A 627 -40.03 -30.82 -5.99
N ALA A 628 -40.43 -31.86 -6.72
CA ALA A 628 -39.49 -32.92 -7.15
C ALA A 628 -38.54 -32.47 -8.28
N LYS A 629 -39.07 -31.79 -9.32
CA LYS A 629 -38.28 -31.28 -10.45
C LYS A 629 -37.36 -30.12 -10.03
N GLY A 630 -37.81 -29.25 -9.11
CA GLY A 630 -37.00 -28.15 -8.59
C GLY A 630 -35.86 -28.63 -7.69
N ARG A 631 -36.09 -29.66 -6.85
CA ARG A 631 -35.02 -30.28 -6.04
C ARG A 631 -33.87 -30.82 -6.90
N THR A 632 -34.20 -31.58 -7.95
CA THR A 632 -33.20 -32.15 -8.87
C THR A 632 -32.40 -31.07 -9.59
N ARG A 633 -33.08 -30.06 -10.14
CA ARG A 633 -32.42 -28.92 -10.81
C ARG A 633 -31.54 -28.10 -9.85
N ARG A 634 -31.96 -27.89 -8.60
CA ARG A 634 -31.12 -27.22 -7.59
C ARG A 634 -29.86 -28.02 -7.26
N LEU A 635 -29.99 -29.33 -7.07
CA LEU A 635 -28.82 -30.19 -6.84
C LEU A 635 -27.87 -30.15 -8.03
N ALA A 636 -28.39 -30.12 -9.25
CA ALA A 636 -27.56 -29.95 -10.45
C ALA A 636 -26.84 -28.60 -10.47
N ILE A 637 -27.52 -27.49 -10.14
CA ILE A 637 -26.89 -26.16 -10.05
C ILE A 637 -25.80 -26.11 -8.97
N VAL A 638 -26.08 -26.66 -7.79
CA VAL A 638 -25.11 -26.75 -6.69
C VAL A 638 -23.93 -27.62 -7.09
N GLY A 639 -24.17 -28.80 -7.63
CA GLY A 639 -23.13 -29.71 -8.10
C GLY A 639 -22.25 -29.11 -9.19
N ALA A 640 -22.85 -28.44 -10.17
CA ALA A 640 -22.11 -27.73 -11.23
C ALA A 640 -21.29 -26.56 -10.66
N SER A 641 -21.85 -25.78 -9.74
CA SER A 641 -21.14 -24.66 -9.11
C SER A 641 -19.97 -25.14 -8.25
N LEU A 642 -20.14 -26.23 -7.49
CA LEU A 642 -19.07 -26.87 -6.72
C LEU A 642 -18.02 -27.50 -7.63
N ALA A 643 -18.41 -28.10 -8.75
CA ALA A 643 -17.47 -28.66 -9.72
C ALA A 643 -16.60 -27.57 -10.36
N VAL A 644 -17.20 -26.43 -10.77
CA VAL A 644 -16.45 -25.27 -11.30
C VAL A 644 -15.53 -24.69 -10.24
N LEU A 645 -16.02 -24.49 -9.01
CA LEU A 645 -15.21 -23.97 -7.91
C LEU A 645 -14.07 -24.94 -7.54
N GLY A 646 -14.34 -26.24 -7.52
CA GLY A 646 -13.35 -27.29 -7.29
C GLY A 646 -12.29 -27.34 -8.38
N ALA A 647 -12.68 -27.33 -9.65
CA ALA A 647 -11.77 -27.27 -10.78
C ALA A 647 -10.87 -26.02 -10.71
N TRP A 648 -11.45 -24.86 -10.42
CA TRP A 648 -10.68 -23.64 -10.21
C TRP A 648 -9.73 -23.75 -9.02
N PHE A 649 -10.17 -24.31 -7.89
CA PHE A 649 -9.36 -24.49 -6.69
C PHE A 649 -8.20 -25.48 -6.88
N PHE A 650 -8.37 -26.54 -7.65
CA PHE A 650 -7.31 -27.53 -7.88
C PHE A 650 -6.36 -27.14 -9.01
N TRP A 651 -6.82 -26.45 -10.04
CA TRP A 651 -6.01 -26.16 -11.23
C TRP A 651 -5.54 -24.72 -11.35
N VAL A 652 -6.31 -23.73 -10.85
CA VAL A 652 -6.02 -22.31 -11.01
C VAL A 652 -5.47 -21.68 -9.73
N TYR A 653 -6.09 -21.98 -8.58
CA TYR A 653 -5.69 -21.40 -7.30
C TYR A 653 -4.24 -21.68 -6.86
N PRO A 654 -3.64 -22.88 -7.06
CA PRO A 654 -2.29 -23.15 -6.57
C PRO A 654 -1.18 -22.67 -7.53
N MET A 655 -1.53 -22.02 -8.64
CA MET A 655 -0.55 -21.50 -9.59
C MET A 655 0.37 -20.46 -8.95
N ASP A 656 1.59 -20.37 -9.47
CA ASP A 656 2.52 -19.31 -9.07
C ASP A 656 1.95 -17.93 -9.40
N LYS A 657 2.43 -16.91 -8.67
CA LYS A 657 1.93 -15.54 -8.77
C LYS A 657 1.96 -14.98 -10.19
N PHE A 658 2.99 -15.28 -10.98
CA PHE A 658 3.13 -14.71 -12.32
C PHE A 658 2.16 -15.36 -13.30
N LEU A 659 2.06 -16.70 -13.28
CA LEU A 659 1.12 -17.44 -14.10
C LEU A 659 -0.33 -17.11 -13.72
N TYR A 660 -0.64 -17.08 -12.42
CA TYR A 660 -1.95 -16.68 -11.93
C TYR A 660 -2.33 -15.28 -12.42
N ASN A 661 -1.41 -14.30 -12.34
CA ASN A 661 -1.67 -12.95 -12.78
C ASN A 661 -1.97 -12.85 -14.29
N ALA A 662 -1.36 -13.70 -15.11
CA ALA A 662 -1.63 -13.73 -16.55
C ALA A 662 -3.07 -14.19 -16.86
N ILE A 663 -3.61 -15.12 -16.08
CA ILE A 663 -4.94 -15.73 -16.33
C ILE A 663 -6.06 -15.16 -15.46
N ASN A 664 -5.76 -14.46 -14.36
CA ASN A 664 -6.76 -13.89 -13.45
C ASN A 664 -7.85 -13.06 -14.16
N PRO A 665 -7.53 -12.18 -15.15
CA PRO A 665 -8.56 -11.41 -15.86
C PRO A 665 -9.63 -12.31 -16.51
N PHE A 666 -9.25 -13.52 -16.91
CA PHE A 666 -10.10 -14.45 -17.66
C PHE A 666 -10.74 -15.53 -16.79
N THR A 667 -10.26 -15.74 -15.56
CA THR A 667 -10.73 -16.84 -14.70
C THR A 667 -11.37 -16.36 -13.39
N SER A 668 -11.11 -15.13 -12.94
CA SER A 668 -11.58 -14.64 -11.62
C SER A 668 -13.10 -14.54 -11.49
N TRP A 669 -13.82 -14.43 -12.61
CA TRP A 669 -15.28 -14.43 -12.63
C TRP A 669 -15.89 -15.80 -12.35
N LEU A 670 -15.15 -16.90 -12.54
CA LEU A 670 -15.64 -18.26 -12.26
C LEU A 670 -15.98 -18.48 -10.78
N PRO A 671 -15.06 -18.25 -9.81
CA PRO A 671 -15.39 -18.37 -8.39
C PRO A 671 -16.46 -17.37 -7.95
N ILE A 672 -16.53 -16.18 -8.58
CA ILE A 672 -17.57 -15.19 -8.31
C ILE A 672 -18.95 -15.73 -8.68
N LEU A 673 -19.12 -16.26 -9.90
CA LEU A 673 -20.39 -16.82 -10.33
C LEU A 673 -20.76 -18.07 -9.52
N ALA A 674 -19.80 -18.95 -9.23
CA ALA A 674 -20.03 -20.12 -8.39
C ALA A 674 -20.53 -19.72 -7.00
N TYR A 675 -19.92 -18.71 -6.36
CA TYR A 675 -20.39 -18.16 -5.09
C TYR A 675 -21.82 -17.62 -5.18
N LEU A 676 -22.14 -16.84 -6.23
CA LEU A 676 -23.47 -16.28 -6.43
C LEU A 676 -24.54 -17.37 -6.57
N PHE A 677 -24.28 -18.41 -7.37
CA PHE A 677 -25.21 -19.53 -7.52
C PHE A 677 -25.34 -20.33 -6.22
N LEU A 678 -24.25 -20.64 -5.53
CA LEU A 678 -24.29 -21.38 -4.26
C LEU A 678 -25.06 -20.63 -3.18
N ARG A 679 -24.81 -19.31 -3.04
CA ARG A 679 -25.51 -18.47 -2.06
C ARG A 679 -27.01 -18.36 -2.36
N ASN A 680 -27.40 -18.43 -3.63
CA ASN A 680 -28.78 -18.24 -4.07
C ASN A 680 -29.53 -19.53 -4.45
N ALA A 681 -28.89 -20.69 -4.45
CA ALA A 681 -29.53 -21.96 -4.84
C ALA A 681 -30.53 -22.47 -3.79
N ILE A 682 -30.32 -22.12 -2.51
CA ILE A 682 -31.12 -22.61 -1.38
C ILE A 682 -31.91 -21.45 -0.76
N PRO A 683 -33.25 -21.53 -0.64
CA PRO A 683 -34.08 -20.48 -0.06
C PRO A 683 -33.65 -20.06 1.35
N ALA A 684 -33.21 -21.02 2.18
CA ALA A 684 -32.74 -20.76 3.53
C ALA A 684 -31.53 -19.81 3.55
N LEU A 685 -30.57 -19.96 2.63
CA LEU A 685 -29.39 -19.09 2.52
C LEU A 685 -29.72 -17.71 1.95
N ARG A 686 -30.74 -17.62 1.09
CA ARG A 686 -31.22 -16.33 0.53
C ARG A 686 -31.93 -15.46 1.56
N ASN A 687 -32.55 -16.07 2.56
CA ASN A 687 -33.36 -15.36 3.56
C ASN A 687 -32.59 -15.02 4.83
N VAL A 688 -31.28 -15.28 4.88
CA VAL A 688 -30.42 -14.97 6.02
C VAL A 688 -29.18 -14.18 5.62
N TYR A 689 -28.64 -13.47 6.61
CA TYR A 689 -27.36 -12.80 6.51
C TYR A 689 -26.60 -12.86 7.85
N LEU A 690 -25.29 -12.62 7.79
CA LEU A 690 -24.39 -12.59 8.94
C LEU A 690 -24.15 -11.13 9.38
N PRO A 691 -24.72 -10.66 10.52
CA PRO A 691 -24.67 -9.25 10.91
C PRO A 691 -23.27 -8.71 11.16
N LEU A 692 -22.35 -9.53 11.68
CA LEU A 692 -20.97 -9.12 11.93
C LEU A 692 -20.27 -8.71 10.64
N PHE A 693 -20.33 -9.58 9.62
CA PHE A 693 -19.75 -9.28 8.31
C PHE A 693 -20.52 -8.17 7.61
N GLN A 694 -21.84 -8.08 7.74
CA GLN A 694 -22.61 -6.97 7.19
C GLN A 694 -22.19 -5.60 7.78
N PHE A 695 -21.89 -5.55 9.08
CA PHE A 695 -21.35 -4.36 9.73
C PHE A 695 -19.97 -3.98 9.17
N ILE A 696 -19.03 -4.94 9.10
CA ILE A 696 -17.68 -4.69 8.55
C ILE A 696 -17.79 -4.25 7.08
N GLY A 697 -18.66 -4.88 6.31
CA GLY A 697 -18.99 -4.54 4.92
C GLY A 697 -19.38 -3.07 4.73
N THR A 698 -20.21 -2.59 5.64
CA THR A 698 -20.75 -1.22 5.60
C THR A 698 -19.63 -0.16 5.71
N ILE A 699 -18.55 -0.47 6.45
CA ILE A 699 -17.40 0.41 6.69
C ILE A 699 -16.12 -0.05 5.96
N THR A 700 -16.29 -0.76 4.83
CA THR A 700 -15.20 -1.39 4.07
C THR A 700 -14.12 -0.43 3.58
N LEU A 701 -14.51 0.75 3.10
CA LEU A 701 -13.55 1.72 2.57
C LEU A 701 -12.64 2.25 3.67
N GLU A 702 -13.22 2.63 4.80
CA GLU A 702 -12.51 3.18 5.94
C GLU A 702 -11.60 2.12 6.59
N THR A 703 -12.10 0.89 6.73
CA THR A 703 -11.30 -0.24 7.21
C THR A 703 -10.14 -0.54 6.25
N TYR A 704 -10.35 -0.49 4.94
CA TYR A 704 -9.28 -0.67 3.94
C TYR A 704 -8.19 0.40 3.99
N LEU A 705 -8.56 1.67 4.21
CA LEU A 705 -7.59 2.77 4.20
C LEU A 705 -6.87 2.88 5.54
N LEU A 706 -7.61 2.85 6.66
CA LEU A 706 -7.03 3.07 7.99
C LEU A 706 -6.20 1.88 8.50
N GLN A 707 -6.38 0.66 7.97
CA GLN A 707 -5.51 -0.46 8.35
C GLN A 707 -4.03 -0.18 8.06
N LEU A 708 -3.71 0.66 7.07
CA LEU A 708 -2.34 0.94 6.65
C LEU A 708 -1.61 1.93 7.58
N HIS A 709 -2.35 2.56 8.50
CA HIS A 709 -1.81 3.61 9.38
C HIS A 709 -2.18 3.44 10.86
N LEU A 710 -3.32 2.82 11.17
CA LEU A 710 -3.81 2.63 12.54
C LEU A 710 -3.83 1.17 13.00
N TYR A 711 -3.45 0.25 12.12
CA TYR A 711 -3.32 -1.17 12.47
C TYR A 711 -1.95 -1.71 12.10
N MET A 712 -1.50 -1.38 10.90
CA MET A 712 -0.17 -1.61 10.36
C MET A 712 0.48 -0.27 10.00
N THR A 713 1.79 -0.26 9.77
CA THR A 713 2.55 0.91 9.30
C THR A 713 3.59 0.48 8.26
N HIS A 714 4.33 1.44 7.69
CA HIS A 714 5.40 1.16 6.73
C HIS A 714 4.90 0.36 5.51
N ASP A 715 3.79 0.81 4.90
CA ASP A 715 3.15 0.16 3.74
C ASP A 715 2.71 -1.29 4.03
N ALA A 716 2.10 -1.49 5.19
CA ALA A 716 1.72 -2.80 5.71
C ALA A 716 2.91 -3.77 5.86
N LYS A 717 4.05 -3.31 6.34
CA LYS A 717 5.19 -4.19 6.69
C LYS A 717 5.31 -4.44 8.20
N MET A 718 4.92 -3.45 9.00
CA MET A 718 5.04 -3.49 10.46
C MET A 718 3.67 -3.39 11.14
N LEU A 719 3.60 -3.82 12.40
CA LEU A 719 2.42 -3.68 13.27
C LEU A 719 2.65 -2.57 14.28
N LEU A 720 1.60 -1.83 14.64
CA LEU A 720 1.64 -0.93 15.80
C LEU A 720 1.67 -1.75 17.09
N ASP A 721 2.57 -1.40 18.00
CA ASP A 721 2.75 -2.05 19.29
C ASP A 721 2.40 -1.09 20.43
N PHE A 722 1.12 -1.10 20.81
CA PHE A 722 0.60 -0.31 21.92
C PHE A 722 0.97 -0.90 23.27
N LEU A 723 1.17 -2.23 23.34
CA LEU A 723 1.46 -2.98 24.56
C LEU A 723 2.71 -3.85 24.35
N PRO A 724 3.92 -3.28 24.52
CA PRO A 724 5.17 -3.97 24.24
C PRO A 724 5.28 -5.32 24.94
N GLY A 725 5.58 -6.37 24.17
CA GLY A 725 5.75 -7.74 24.68
C GLY A 725 4.45 -8.52 24.89
N MET A 726 3.27 -7.95 24.64
CA MET A 726 1.97 -8.59 24.86
C MET A 726 1.18 -8.81 23.55
N VAL A 727 1.43 -9.91 22.85
CA VAL A 727 0.88 -10.16 21.50
C VAL A 727 -0.66 -10.14 21.44
N ILE A 728 -1.34 -10.95 22.27
CA ILE A 728 -2.82 -11.06 22.21
C ILE A 728 -3.51 -9.77 22.67
N PRO A 729 -3.14 -9.18 23.83
CA PRO A 729 -3.73 -7.90 24.26
C PRO A 729 -3.47 -6.78 23.26
N ASN A 730 -2.27 -6.70 22.67
CA ASN A 730 -1.96 -5.71 21.64
C ASN A 730 -2.85 -5.93 20.40
N PHE A 731 -3.03 -7.17 19.95
CA PHE A 731 -3.93 -7.49 18.83
C PHE A 731 -5.38 -7.05 19.12
N VAL A 732 -5.91 -7.36 20.30
CA VAL A 732 -7.28 -6.98 20.69
C VAL A 732 -7.44 -5.47 20.76
N LEU A 733 -6.51 -4.77 21.43
CA LEU A 733 -6.53 -3.31 21.58
C LEU A 733 -6.41 -2.61 20.21
N SER A 734 -5.42 -3.02 19.40
CA SER A 734 -5.21 -2.47 18.07
C SER A 734 -6.45 -2.65 17.20
N THR A 735 -7.03 -3.84 17.18
CA THR A 735 -8.27 -4.13 16.42
C THR A 735 -9.42 -3.24 16.88
N ALA A 736 -9.60 -3.06 18.19
CA ALA A 736 -10.67 -2.22 18.74
C ALA A 736 -10.50 -0.74 18.36
N LEU A 737 -9.29 -0.19 18.51
CA LEU A 737 -8.99 1.22 18.17
C LEU A 737 -9.17 1.48 16.68
N TYR A 738 -8.61 0.61 15.83
CA TYR A 738 -8.73 0.69 14.38
C TYR A 738 -10.19 0.57 13.90
N MET A 739 -10.96 -0.39 14.44
CA MET A 739 -12.37 -0.56 14.06
C MET A 739 -13.22 0.64 14.50
N MET A 740 -12.94 1.20 15.69
CA MET A 740 -13.61 2.40 16.17
C MET A 740 -13.29 3.60 15.28
N ALA A 741 -12.01 3.82 14.96
CA ALA A 741 -11.57 4.89 14.06
C ALA A 741 -12.25 4.77 12.68
N SER A 742 -12.34 3.55 12.14
CA SER A 742 -13.03 3.27 10.87
C SER A 742 -14.51 3.62 10.93
N TYR A 743 -15.20 3.24 12.00
CA TYR A 743 -16.63 3.52 12.16
C TYR A 743 -16.93 5.01 12.30
N VAL A 744 -16.17 5.76 13.10
CA VAL A 744 -16.39 7.21 13.26
C VAL A 744 -16.03 7.97 11.98
N THR A 745 -14.99 7.52 11.26
CA THR A 745 -14.60 8.08 9.96
C THR A 745 -15.71 7.87 8.93
N PHE A 746 -16.30 6.67 8.87
CA PHE A 746 -17.40 6.36 7.96
C PHE A 746 -18.60 7.29 8.17
N LYS A 747 -18.96 7.54 9.44
CA LYS A 747 -20.03 8.49 9.76
C LYS A 747 -19.65 9.92 9.37
N ALA A 748 -18.42 10.32 9.60
CA ALA A 748 -17.96 11.67 9.29
C ALA A 748 -17.91 11.95 7.77
N THR A 749 -17.33 11.05 6.99
CA THR A 749 -17.24 11.18 5.52
C THR A 749 -18.63 11.20 4.88
N ALA A 750 -19.56 10.38 5.37
CA ALA A 750 -20.95 10.38 4.94
C ALA A 750 -21.66 11.71 5.22
N SER A 751 -21.56 12.24 6.45
CA SER A 751 -22.15 13.54 6.81
C SER A 751 -21.62 14.68 5.96
N ILE A 752 -20.31 14.70 5.67
CA ILE A 752 -19.70 15.72 4.81
C ILE A 752 -20.21 15.59 3.36
N ASN A 753 -20.29 14.36 2.83
CA ASN A 753 -20.80 14.13 1.48
C ASN A 753 -22.24 14.61 1.31
N ASP A 754 -23.12 14.31 2.27
CA ASP A 754 -24.52 14.73 2.20
C ASP A 754 -24.69 16.25 2.42
N PHE A 755 -23.84 16.86 3.27
CA PHE A 755 -23.80 18.32 3.41
C PHE A 755 -23.38 19.00 2.10
N LEU A 756 -22.35 18.49 1.41
CA LEU A 756 -21.84 19.09 0.18
C LEU A 756 -22.79 18.89 -1.02
N PHE A 757 -23.42 17.72 -1.14
CA PHE A 757 -24.15 17.30 -2.35
C PHE A 757 -25.65 17.06 -2.11
N SER A 758 -26.27 17.78 -1.16
CA SER A 758 -27.70 17.65 -0.87
C SER A 758 -28.58 18.02 -2.10
N PRO A 759 -29.67 17.28 -2.40
CA PRO A 759 -30.46 17.46 -3.63
C PRO A 759 -31.21 18.80 -3.76
N LYS A 760 -31.47 19.52 -2.66
CA LYS A 760 -32.29 20.74 -2.67
C LYS A 760 -31.49 21.95 -3.20
N GLY A 761 -31.60 22.23 -4.50
CA GLY A 761 -31.07 23.45 -5.15
C GLY A 761 -29.58 23.38 -5.53
N ALA A 762 -29.09 22.17 -5.80
CA ALA A 762 -27.69 21.79 -5.71
C ALA A 762 -26.69 22.69 -6.49
N LEU A 763 -26.92 23.13 -7.73
CA LEU A 763 -25.81 23.70 -8.50
C LEU A 763 -25.39 25.14 -8.08
N ALA A 764 -26.36 26.01 -7.75
CA ALA A 764 -26.08 27.38 -7.31
C ALA A 764 -25.54 27.41 -5.86
N THR A 765 -26.06 26.53 -5.01
CA THR A 765 -25.63 26.37 -3.62
C THR A 765 -24.26 25.67 -3.54
N VAL A 766 -23.99 24.68 -4.39
CA VAL A 766 -22.68 24.02 -4.50
C VAL A 766 -21.61 24.99 -4.98
N LYS A 767 -21.88 25.86 -5.96
CA LYS A 767 -20.93 26.92 -6.36
C LYS A 767 -20.62 27.88 -5.21
N LYS A 768 -21.63 28.29 -4.43
CA LYS A 768 -21.45 29.14 -3.23
C LYS A 768 -20.70 28.44 -2.09
N ARG A 769 -20.77 27.10 -1.99
CA ARG A 769 -20.12 26.30 -0.94
C ARG A 769 -18.72 25.82 -1.32
N ILE A 770 -18.48 25.50 -2.59
CA ILE A 770 -17.18 25.04 -3.10
C ILE A 770 -16.22 26.20 -3.31
N ALA A 771 -16.68 27.38 -3.74
CA ALA A 771 -15.79 28.53 -3.95
C ALA A 771 -14.95 28.91 -2.72
N PRO A 772 -15.50 29.02 -1.49
CA PRO A 772 -14.68 29.29 -0.31
C PRO A 772 -13.82 28.10 0.11
N LEU A 773 -14.27 26.85 -0.09
CA LEU A 773 -13.47 25.65 0.21
C LEU A 773 -12.27 25.52 -0.75
N ALA A 774 -12.48 25.77 -2.04
CA ALA A 774 -11.44 25.80 -3.06
C ALA A 774 -10.50 26.99 -2.83
N ALA A 775 -11.00 28.18 -2.50
CA ALA A 775 -10.16 29.33 -2.16
C ALA A 775 -9.31 29.06 -0.91
N ALA A 776 -9.88 28.44 0.13
CA ALA A 776 -9.14 28.05 1.33
C ALA A 776 -8.08 26.99 1.03
N LEU A 777 -8.38 26.01 0.18
CA LEU A 777 -7.41 25.00 -0.26
C LEU A 777 -6.28 25.64 -1.07
N THR A 778 -6.61 26.55 -2.00
CA THR A 778 -5.62 27.28 -2.81
C THR A 778 -4.76 28.21 -1.95
N VAL A 779 -5.34 28.91 -0.98
CA VAL A 779 -4.59 29.74 -0.01
C VAL A 779 -3.70 28.85 0.85
N GLY A 780 -4.17 27.69 1.29
CA GLY A 780 -3.35 26.70 1.99
C GLY A 780 -2.15 26.25 1.17
N VAL A 781 -2.36 25.92 -0.11
CA VAL A 781 -1.29 25.53 -1.05
C VAL A 781 -0.33 26.69 -1.36
N MET A 782 -0.83 27.93 -1.45
CA MET A 782 0.02 29.12 -1.65
C MET A 782 0.86 29.45 -0.41
N VAL A 783 0.28 29.34 0.78
CA VAL A 783 0.98 29.53 2.06
C VAL A 783 2.03 28.43 2.26
N ASP A 784 1.72 27.19 1.87
CA ASP A 784 2.69 26.09 1.81
C ASP A 784 3.84 26.39 0.85
N SER A 785 3.53 26.82 -0.38
CA SER A 785 4.57 27.20 -1.36
C SER A 785 5.46 28.34 -0.85
N LEU A 786 4.88 29.29 -0.11
CA LEU A 786 5.61 30.38 0.54
C LEU A 786 6.45 29.91 1.72
N LEU A 787 5.93 29.02 2.57
CA LEU A 787 6.65 28.46 3.72
C LEU A 787 7.79 27.54 3.28
N VAL A 788 7.58 26.70 2.27
CA VAL A 788 8.63 25.86 1.68
C VAL A 788 9.72 26.72 1.03
N ALA A 789 9.34 27.83 0.39
CA ALA A 789 10.30 28.79 -0.15
C ALA A 789 11.10 29.50 0.97
N THR A 790 10.46 29.93 2.06
CA THR A 790 11.15 30.59 3.17
C THR A 790 12.02 29.63 3.99
N PHE A 791 11.60 28.38 4.21
CA PHE A 791 12.42 27.37 4.88
C PHE A 791 13.56 26.85 3.99
N SER A 792 13.39 26.79 2.66
CA SER A 792 14.50 26.50 1.74
C SER A 792 15.52 27.63 1.70
N LEU A 793 15.09 28.88 1.86
CA LEU A 793 15.97 30.04 1.99
C LEU A 793 16.69 30.07 3.35
N ALA A 794 16.06 29.60 4.43
CA ALA A 794 16.65 29.53 5.76
C ALA A 794 17.59 28.33 5.96
N GLY A 795 17.49 27.27 5.15
CA GLY A 795 18.40 26.11 5.17
C GLY A 795 19.71 26.30 4.41
N HIS A 796 19.97 27.50 3.91
CA HIS A 796 21.19 27.88 3.19
C HIS A 796 22.17 28.74 4.00
N GLU A 797 21.94 28.94 5.31
CA GLU A 797 22.93 29.50 6.25
C GLU A 797 23.62 28.43 7.09
#